data_AF-A0A1H9FAU2-F1
#
_entry.id   AF-A0A1H9FAU2-F1
#
_cell.length_a   1.000
_cell.length_b   1.000
_cell.length_c   1.000
_cell.angle_alpha   90.00
_cell.angle_beta   90.00
_cell.angle_gamma   90.00
#
_symmetry.space_group_name_H-M   'P 1'
#
loop_
_entity.id
_entity.type
_entity.pdbx_description
1 polymer ?
#
loop_
_entity_poly.entity_id
_entity_poly.type
_entity_poly.pdbx_seq_one_letter_code
_entity_poly.pdbx_strand_id
1 'polypeptide(L)'
;MPSSILSKSKNIQKNYKEQADSLNEKLQTDFFNQSVADREKDVSEMLLNYYIINTGKHLNEERKKRSYDAVYNYLSSIGETHLGKKHVDEYTKDIFDEDEDSIYHDFDVVVDAPNGKEVFQILYLDEIKKTDAFKNIITAKNQQELNVAINNAIAETEKGLGAFQNVKLPEVAEEYNAKARKHYDDKVIRVHRRIDSYLADTVWKNELKEYEFNDLHISSLEKNAQLIGDLYKELKSVDYKTSSPNFRSFKRELKNLKKLSEKYAKQGRVISMHEMSEYNKLARKVLEMSDVYLLNKKKINSPYARNRVEMVKSIKKRLSVNTQATISAADSVREELQTYAFGNKMKVIDKYAVISKYNRHVFLGEHKLSELYNSAFSLGRSAGYSISVFVLMNMGYNINDIMDTTKLTKEKAQVFEDVLRRCKSNDPEDNKWLAKQMYDGFKLSDKYLDQAYKKIDFSRKDFYKDDNYALMHNLSIVSFDIYQEMHHVIDEMNKLADEDPTYDREKNPDFSYYRNQRKGIVSMMGDNIDKIREPISQIKLDPSSESVMYVELIKNAVGIKYLHDILKENQNKDISYTDLTVQKNAEVRDMWDTKLNNASYGYSKVLMNEKESTHELLNEILDGTVLNNVTFNPNAKDGKVISGLPTEKELALMAEDHKFLRIAKKKLHHLENDTFSSVEDVDHYVEDAAIVAAAEIYKLSGARPIDEKTNEPISLVTASKRLMKNKSFQKMLRNKKSGKYKNPKAFANEIKDKKTIRRLAYVVSGKPIVKKTAEEYEKSAGSGIGLH
;
A
#
# COMPACT_ATOMS: atom_id res chain seq x y z
N MET A 1 7.07 -8.10 -22.52
CA MET A 1 8.48 -7.67 -22.48
C MET A 1 9.29 -8.67 -23.30
N PRO A 2 10.32 -8.26 -24.06
CA PRO A 2 11.20 -9.23 -24.74
C PRO A 2 11.83 -10.15 -23.70
N SER A 3 11.77 -11.46 -23.93
CA SER A 3 12.35 -12.46 -23.01
C SER A 3 13.87 -12.28 -22.94
N SER A 4 14.46 -12.35 -21.76
CA SER A 4 15.90 -12.17 -21.57
C SER A 4 16.74 -13.29 -22.20
N ILE A 5 18.01 -13.00 -22.41
CA ILE A 5 19.00 -13.97 -22.92
C ILE A 5 19.06 -15.23 -22.04
N LEU A 6 18.90 -15.10 -20.71
CA LEU A 6 18.89 -16.27 -19.81
C LEU A 6 17.63 -17.12 -19.94
N SER A 7 16.45 -16.50 -20.02
CA SER A 7 15.19 -17.23 -20.21
C SER A 7 15.20 -18.00 -21.54
N LYS A 8 15.73 -17.39 -22.61
CA LYS A 8 15.89 -18.04 -23.92
C LYS A 8 16.96 -19.12 -23.89
N SER A 9 18.11 -18.86 -23.27
CA SER A 9 19.18 -19.86 -23.08
C SER A 9 18.66 -21.11 -22.36
N LYS A 10 17.78 -20.97 -21.36
CA LYS A 10 17.12 -22.10 -20.69
C LYS A 10 16.20 -22.89 -21.61
N ASN A 11 15.37 -22.20 -22.38
CA ASN A 11 14.50 -22.86 -23.36
C ASN A 11 15.32 -23.59 -24.44
N ILE A 12 16.43 -22.98 -24.87
CA ILE A 12 17.34 -23.59 -25.83
C ILE A 12 18.07 -24.80 -25.21
N GLN A 13 18.51 -24.73 -23.95
CA GLN A 13 19.07 -25.89 -23.22
C GLN A 13 18.05 -27.02 -23.07
N LYS A 14 16.77 -26.69 -22.84
CA LYS A 14 15.68 -27.68 -22.84
C LYS A 14 15.55 -28.35 -24.21
N ASN A 15 15.56 -27.57 -25.30
CA ASN A 15 15.53 -28.12 -26.65
C ASN A 15 16.76 -29.00 -26.95
N TYR A 16 17.95 -28.61 -26.51
CA TYR A 16 19.15 -29.45 -26.64
C TYR A 16 19.02 -30.75 -25.86
N LYS A 17 18.38 -30.73 -24.69
CA LYS A 17 18.10 -31.94 -23.92
C LYS A 17 17.16 -32.88 -24.65
N GLU A 18 16.05 -32.36 -25.17
CA GLU A 18 15.09 -33.14 -25.96
C GLU A 18 15.77 -33.75 -27.21
N GLN A 19 16.65 -32.99 -27.88
CA GLN A 19 17.44 -33.50 -29.00
C GLN A 19 18.47 -34.56 -28.59
N ALA A 20 19.19 -34.35 -27.48
CA ALA A 20 20.15 -35.32 -26.96
C ALA A 20 19.48 -36.65 -26.58
N ASP A 21 18.36 -36.57 -25.87
CA ASP A 21 17.59 -37.74 -25.42
C ASP A 21 16.99 -38.49 -26.63
N SER A 22 16.49 -37.78 -27.65
CA SER A 22 16.01 -38.38 -28.89
C SER A 22 17.12 -39.07 -29.69
N LEU A 23 18.30 -38.45 -29.81
CA LEU A 23 19.45 -39.07 -30.48
C LEU A 23 19.96 -40.29 -29.72
N ASN A 24 19.97 -40.24 -28.39
CA ASN A 24 20.31 -41.38 -27.54
C ASN A 24 19.37 -42.57 -27.78
N GLU A 25 18.04 -42.33 -27.79
CA GLU A 25 17.06 -43.38 -28.10
C GLU A 25 17.25 -43.96 -29.50
N LYS A 26 17.49 -43.10 -30.50
CA LYS A 26 17.78 -43.53 -31.88
C LYS A 26 19.04 -44.39 -31.95
N LEU A 27 20.12 -44.00 -31.28
CA LEU A 27 21.36 -44.79 -31.22
C LEU A 27 21.12 -46.13 -30.52
N GLN A 28 20.38 -46.16 -29.41
CA GLN A 28 20.09 -47.43 -28.73
C GLN A 28 19.24 -48.39 -29.57
N THR A 29 18.41 -47.88 -30.50
CA THR A 29 17.50 -48.72 -31.30
C THR A 29 18.04 -49.10 -32.68
N ASP A 30 18.83 -48.24 -33.32
CA ASP A 30 19.17 -48.39 -34.74
C ASP A 30 20.68 -48.34 -35.06
N PHE A 31 21.55 -48.20 -34.05
CA PHE A 31 22.99 -48.00 -34.27
C PHE A 31 23.65 -49.02 -35.20
N PHE A 32 23.36 -50.31 -35.05
CA PHE A 32 23.98 -51.36 -35.87
C PHE A 32 23.47 -51.43 -37.31
N ASN A 33 22.35 -50.77 -37.63
CA ASN A 33 21.80 -50.70 -38.98
C ASN A 33 22.21 -49.40 -39.71
N GLN A 34 22.78 -48.43 -38.98
CA GLN A 34 23.23 -47.16 -39.54
C GLN A 34 24.58 -47.27 -40.26
N SER A 35 24.76 -46.44 -41.29
CA SER A 35 26.07 -46.26 -41.91
C SER A 35 27.08 -45.72 -40.88
N VAL A 36 28.38 -45.92 -41.12
CA VAL A 36 29.43 -45.38 -40.23
C VAL A 36 29.32 -43.86 -40.14
N ALA A 37 29.05 -43.18 -41.26
CA ALA A 37 28.91 -41.73 -41.29
C ALA A 37 27.70 -41.24 -40.47
N ASP A 38 26.58 -41.94 -40.54
CA ASP A 38 25.38 -41.59 -39.77
C ASP A 38 25.61 -41.80 -38.26
N ARG A 39 26.27 -42.90 -37.87
CA ARG A 39 26.66 -43.14 -36.47
C ARG A 39 27.58 -42.04 -35.95
N GLU A 40 28.63 -41.71 -36.68
CA GLU A 40 29.57 -40.66 -36.28
C GLU A 40 28.86 -39.30 -36.11
N LYS A 41 27.94 -38.98 -37.00
CA LYS A 41 27.12 -37.77 -36.90
C LYS A 41 26.24 -37.79 -35.66
N ASP A 42 25.39 -38.80 -35.50
CA ASP A 42 24.42 -38.88 -34.42
C ASP A 42 25.11 -38.92 -33.04
N VAL A 43 26.22 -39.67 -32.91
CA VAL A 43 26.99 -39.73 -31.65
C VAL A 43 27.64 -38.39 -31.34
N SER A 44 28.28 -37.74 -32.31
CA SER A 44 28.94 -36.45 -32.07
C SER A 44 27.94 -35.33 -31.75
N GLU A 45 26.77 -35.31 -32.39
CA GLU A 45 25.68 -34.38 -32.07
C GLU A 45 25.05 -34.66 -30.69
N MET A 46 24.81 -35.92 -30.34
CA MET A 46 24.31 -36.31 -29.01
C MET A 46 25.26 -35.81 -27.90
N LEU A 47 26.56 -36.10 -28.04
CA LEU A 47 27.56 -35.68 -27.06
C LEU A 47 27.68 -34.16 -26.97
N LEU A 48 27.67 -33.45 -28.10
CA LEU A 48 27.70 -31.99 -28.13
C LEU A 48 26.53 -31.40 -27.34
N ASN A 49 25.31 -31.91 -27.56
CA ASN A 49 24.13 -31.44 -26.84
C ASN A 49 24.26 -31.67 -25.32
N TYR A 50 24.73 -32.84 -24.89
CA TYR A 50 24.98 -33.09 -23.46
C TYR A 50 26.06 -32.18 -22.86
N TYR A 51 27.15 -31.91 -23.59
CA TYR A 51 28.16 -30.93 -23.15
C TYR A 51 27.59 -29.51 -23.03
N ILE A 52 26.75 -29.06 -23.97
CA ILE A 52 26.07 -27.75 -23.91
C ILE A 52 25.16 -27.67 -22.68
N ILE A 53 24.33 -28.69 -22.44
CA ILE A 53 23.42 -28.74 -21.29
C ILE A 53 24.19 -28.64 -19.96
N ASN A 54 25.26 -29.43 -19.82
CA ASN A 54 26.05 -29.44 -18.59
C ASN A 54 26.86 -28.15 -18.40
N THR A 55 27.30 -27.49 -19.48
CA THR A 55 27.88 -26.13 -19.41
C THR A 55 26.88 -25.13 -18.85
N GLY A 56 25.63 -25.17 -19.34
CA GLY A 56 24.55 -24.33 -18.83
C GLY A 56 24.29 -24.53 -17.33
N LYS A 57 24.34 -25.78 -16.84
CA LYS A 57 24.23 -26.11 -15.41
C LYS A 57 25.37 -25.49 -14.59
N HIS A 58 26.62 -25.67 -15.01
CA HIS A 58 27.79 -25.10 -14.31
C HIS A 58 27.72 -23.59 -14.20
N LEU A 59 27.37 -22.91 -15.29
CA LEU A 59 27.22 -21.45 -15.28
C LEU A 59 26.08 -21.00 -14.35
N ASN A 60 25.00 -21.78 -14.25
CA ASN A 60 23.93 -21.50 -13.30
C ASN A 60 24.40 -21.62 -11.84
N GLU A 61 25.19 -22.65 -11.53
CA GLU A 61 25.79 -22.83 -10.21
C GLU A 61 26.78 -21.71 -9.88
N GLU A 62 27.60 -21.28 -10.84
CA GLU A 62 28.51 -20.14 -10.68
C GLU A 62 27.76 -18.83 -10.39
N ARG A 63 26.66 -18.57 -11.11
CA ARG A 63 25.80 -17.39 -10.83
C ARG A 63 25.20 -17.47 -9.43
N LYS A 64 24.66 -18.64 -9.04
CA LYS A 64 24.12 -18.85 -7.69
C LYS A 64 25.18 -18.63 -6.61
N LYS A 65 26.39 -19.15 -6.82
CA LYS A 65 27.54 -18.94 -5.94
C LYS A 65 27.93 -17.46 -5.87
N ARG A 66 27.94 -16.73 -6.99
CA ARG A 66 28.23 -15.29 -7.01
C ARG A 66 27.21 -14.48 -6.22
N SER A 67 25.92 -14.80 -6.37
CA SER A 67 24.84 -14.19 -5.58
C SER A 67 24.99 -14.51 -4.10
N TYR A 68 25.32 -15.75 -3.75
CA TYR A 68 25.60 -16.18 -2.39
C TYR A 68 26.79 -15.43 -1.80
N ASP A 69 27.89 -15.36 -2.55
CA ASP A 69 29.10 -14.63 -2.17
C ASP A 69 28.81 -13.13 -2.01
N ALA A 70 27.92 -12.53 -2.81
CA ALA A 70 27.52 -11.14 -2.64
C ALA A 70 26.84 -10.91 -1.28
N VAL A 71 25.87 -11.77 -0.91
CA VAL A 71 25.20 -11.71 0.41
C VAL A 71 26.16 -12.01 1.55
N TYR A 72 26.95 -13.08 1.43
CA TYR A 72 27.87 -13.51 2.48
C TYR A 72 28.99 -12.50 2.71
N ASN A 73 29.61 -12.01 1.63
CA ASN A 73 30.63 -10.96 1.74
C ASN A 73 30.04 -9.69 2.32
N TYR A 74 28.79 -9.37 1.99
CA TYR A 74 28.11 -8.23 2.58
C TYR A 74 27.92 -8.38 4.09
N LEU A 75 27.35 -9.50 4.55
CA LEU A 75 27.17 -9.80 5.98
C LEU A 75 28.51 -9.76 6.74
N SER A 76 29.54 -10.40 6.18
CA SER A 76 30.91 -10.32 6.69
C SER A 76 31.43 -8.87 6.72
N SER A 77 31.13 -8.09 5.68
CA SER A 77 31.52 -6.68 5.58
C SER A 77 30.80 -5.77 6.57
N ILE A 78 29.71 -6.19 7.18
CA ILE A 78 29.05 -5.43 8.26
C ILE A 78 29.28 -6.06 9.64
N GLY A 79 30.08 -7.13 9.72
CA GLY A 79 30.40 -7.83 10.96
C GLY A 79 29.23 -8.68 11.50
N GLU A 80 28.27 -9.02 10.64
CA GLU A 80 27.09 -9.79 11.02
C GLU A 80 27.33 -11.29 10.84
N THR A 81 26.98 -12.07 11.87
CA THR A 81 27.16 -13.54 11.88
C THR A 81 25.90 -14.29 12.31
N HIS A 82 24.86 -13.59 12.74
CA HIS A 82 23.66 -14.18 13.33
C HIS A 82 22.55 -14.42 12.31
N LEU A 83 22.73 -13.97 11.07
CA LEU A 83 21.78 -14.23 10.00
C LEU A 83 21.84 -15.72 9.60
N GLY A 84 20.84 -16.49 10.01
CA GLY A 84 20.79 -17.94 9.72
C GLY A 84 20.75 -18.25 8.21
N LYS A 85 21.26 -19.44 7.83
CA LYS A 85 21.38 -19.92 6.43
C LYS A 85 20.11 -19.69 5.59
N LYS A 86 18.93 -19.91 6.16
CA LYS A 86 17.64 -19.70 5.48
C LYS A 86 17.47 -18.28 4.93
N HIS A 87 17.85 -17.25 5.69
CA HIS A 87 17.76 -15.86 5.23
C HIS A 87 18.85 -15.55 4.20
N VAL A 88 20.05 -16.11 4.36
CA VAL A 88 21.11 -15.99 3.36
C VAL A 88 20.64 -16.56 2.02
N ASP A 89 20.01 -17.75 2.03
CA ASP A 89 19.47 -18.38 0.84
C ASP A 89 18.32 -17.55 0.22
N GLU A 90 17.46 -16.94 1.03
CA GLU A 90 16.39 -16.04 0.57
C GLU A 90 16.95 -14.80 -0.14
N TYR A 91 17.87 -14.07 0.50
CA TYR A 91 18.50 -12.90 -0.11
C TYR A 91 19.37 -13.27 -1.32
N THR A 92 19.95 -14.47 -1.32
CA THR A 92 20.67 -15.00 -2.48
C THR A 92 19.73 -15.16 -3.68
N LYS A 93 18.52 -15.70 -3.46
CA LYS A 93 17.49 -15.82 -4.49
C LYS A 93 17.08 -14.45 -5.04
N ASP A 94 16.91 -13.45 -4.18
CA ASP A 94 16.56 -12.10 -4.61
C ASP A 94 17.59 -11.48 -5.57
N ILE A 95 18.89 -11.81 -5.44
CA ILE A 95 19.95 -11.38 -6.37
C ILE A 95 19.98 -12.29 -7.60
N PHE A 96 19.85 -13.59 -7.38
CA PHE A 96 19.94 -14.62 -8.41
C PHE A 96 18.78 -14.60 -9.40
N ASP A 97 17.62 -14.05 -9.02
CA ASP A 97 16.36 -14.17 -9.77
C ASP A 97 16.58 -13.96 -11.28
N GLU A 98 16.19 -14.99 -12.04
CA GLU A 98 16.97 -15.51 -13.18
C GLU A 98 16.83 -14.68 -14.46
N ASP A 99 15.99 -13.64 -14.44
CA ASP A 99 15.34 -13.25 -15.68
C ASP A 99 15.76 -11.94 -16.31
N GLU A 100 16.52 -10.99 -15.75
CA GLU A 100 16.89 -9.78 -16.55
C GLU A 100 18.25 -9.11 -16.21
N ASP A 101 18.77 -9.28 -14.99
CA ASP A 101 19.85 -8.42 -14.45
C ASP A 101 21.17 -9.16 -14.17
N SER A 102 21.41 -10.28 -14.85
CA SER A 102 22.59 -11.12 -14.60
C SER A 102 23.78 -10.75 -15.49
N ILE A 103 24.99 -11.01 -14.98
CA ILE A 103 26.21 -10.99 -15.78
C ILE A 103 26.24 -12.25 -16.66
N TYR A 104 26.30 -12.05 -17.97
CA TYR A 104 26.31 -13.06 -19.02
C TYR A 104 27.72 -13.64 -19.24
N HIS A 105 27.78 -14.93 -19.58
CA HIS A 105 28.95 -15.59 -20.13
C HIS A 105 28.85 -15.62 -21.67
N ASP A 106 29.97 -15.70 -22.38
CA ASP A 106 29.97 -15.85 -23.84
C ASP A 106 29.10 -17.03 -24.33
N PHE A 107 29.05 -18.11 -23.54
CA PHE A 107 28.17 -19.25 -23.80
C PHE A 107 26.71 -18.84 -23.87
N ASP A 108 26.22 -17.98 -22.97
CA ASP A 108 24.80 -17.57 -22.94
C ASP A 108 24.43 -16.77 -24.18
N VAL A 109 25.36 -15.94 -24.65
CA VAL A 109 25.14 -15.09 -25.82
C VAL A 109 25.24 -15.91 -27.10
N VAL A 110 26.21 -16.82 -27.19
CA VAL A 110 26.36 -17.71 -28.35
C VAL A 110 25.18 -18.68 -28.43
N VAL A 111 24.73 -19.24 -27.31
CA VAL A 111 23.61 -20.20 -27.32
C VAL A 111 22.28 -19.54 -27.68
N ASP A 112 22.09 -18.25 -27.37
CA ASP A 112 20.91 -17.46 -27.76
C ASP A 112 20.97 -16.94 -29.21
N ALA A 113 22.15 -16.96 -29.84
CA ALA A 113 22.30 -16.46 -31.19
C ALA A 113 21.55 -17.35 -32.20
N PRO A 114 20.97 -16.78 -33.29
CA PRO A 114 20.25 -17.54 -34.32
C PRO A 114 21.06 -18.68 -34.94
N ASN A 115 22.39 -18.53 -35.00
CA ASN A 115 23.34 -19.51 -35.51
C ASN A 115 24.21 -20.16 -34.40
N GLY A 116 23.75 -20.11 -33.15
CA GLY A 116 24.53 -20.56 -31.99
C GLY A 116 24.92 -22.04 -32.06
N LYS A 117 24.00 -22.88 -32.53
CA LYS A 117 24.23 -24.33 -32.70
C LYS A 117 25.37 -24.59 -33.69
N GLU A 118 25.35 -23.91 -34.82
CA GLU A 118 26.35 -24.02 -35.87
C GLU A 118 27.72 -23.57 -35.36
N VAL A 119 27.79 -22.51 -34.55
CA VAL A 119 29.02 -22.07 -33.90
C VAL A 119 29.58 -23.16 -32.99
N PHE A 120 28.76 -23.77 -32.13
CA PHE A 120 29.21 -24.88 -31.29
C PHE A 120 29.64 -26.10 -32.12
N GLN A 121 28.93 -26.42 -33.20
CA GLN A 121 29.28 -27.54 -34.07
C GLN A 121 30.64 -27.35 -34.72
N ILE A 122 30.90 -26.17 -35.30
CA ILE A 122 32.18 -25.81 -35.94
C ILE A 122 33.34 -25.89 -34.94
N LEU A 123 33.12 -25.46 -33.70
CA LEU A 123 34.18 -25.36 -32.71
C LEU A 123 34.46 -26.68 -31.98
N TYR A 124 33.45 -27.52 -31.74
CA TYR A 124 33.56 -28.64 -30.80
C TYR A 124 33.39 -30.04 -31.41
N LEU A 125 32.76 -30.21 -32.58
CA LEU A 125 32.52 -31.58 -33.09
C LEU A 125 33.82 -32.34 -33.37
N ASP A 126 34.81 -31.70 -33.98
CA ASP A 126 36.09 -32.33 -34.28
C ASP A 126 36.89 -32.69 -33.01
N GLU A 127 36.75 -31.88 -31.95
CA GLU A 127 37.36 -32.18 -30.66
C GLU A 127 36.63 -33.32 -29.93
N ILE A 128 35.29 -33.36 -30.00
CA ILE A 128 34.47 -34.45 -29.46
C ILE A 128 34.84 -35.78 -30.11
N LYS A 129 35.04 -35.80 -31.44
CA LYS A 129 35.44 -37.02 -32.17
C LYS A 129 36.81 -37.58 -31.73
N LYS A 130 37.67 -36.76 -31.12
CA LYS A 130 38.97 -37.20 -30.60
C LYS A 130 38.86 -37.89 -29.23
N THR A 131 37.75 -37.71 -28.51
CA THR A 131 37.53 -38.27 -27.17
C THR A 131 37.42 -39.79 -27.17
N ASP A 132 37.78 -40.42 -26.06
CA ASP A 132 37.60 -41.86 -25.88
C ASP A 132 36.11 -42.22 -25.76
N ALA A 133 35.30 -41.36 -25.15
CA ALA A 133 33.83 -41.48 -25.15
C ALA A 133 33.26 -41.70 -26.55
N PHE A 134 33.61 -40.84 -27.51
CA PHE A 134 33.16 -40.97 -28.90
C PHE A 134 33.65 -42.29 -29.53
N LYS A 135 34.95 -42.59 -29.42
CA LYS A 135 35.56 -43.78 -30.01
C LYS A 135 34.95 -45.07 -29.46
N ASN A 136 34.69 -45.13 -28.16
CA ASN A 136 34.12 -46.29 -27.49
C ASN A 136 32.68 -46.57 -27.96
N ILE A 137 31.88 -45.53 -28.19
CA ILE A 137 30.54 -45.70 -28.75
C ILE A 137 30.63 -46.23 -30.18
N ILE A 138 31.44 -45.60 -31.03
CA ILE A 138 31.56 -45.95 -32.46
C ILE A 138 32.09 -47.39 -32.66
N THR A 139 32.95 -47.86 -31.76
CA THR A 139 33.58 -49.19 -31.85
C THR A 139 32.85 -50.30 -31.10
N ALA A 140 31.72 -49.99 -30.44
CA ALA A 140 30.91 -50.99 -29.74
C ALA A 140 30.47 -52.11 -30.69
N LYS A 141 30.63 -53.37 -30.26
CA LYS A 141 30.38 -54.55 -31.12
C LYS A 141 28.99 -55.15 -30.97
N ASN A 142 28.30 -54.81 -29.89
CA ASN A 142 26.97 -55.33 -29.55
C ASN A 142 26.21 -54.31 -28.69
N GLN A 143 24.91 -54.55 -28.51
CA GLN A 143 24.02 -53.64 -27.78
C GLN A 143 24.45 -53.38 -26.33
N GLN A 144 24.99 -54.40 -25.66
CA GLN A 144 25.43 -54.27 -24.27
C GLN A 144 26.63 -53.32 -24.17
N GLU A 145 27.65 -53.51 -25.02
CA GLU A 145 28.80 -52.61 -25.11
C GLU A 145 28.39 -51.19 -25.47
N LEU A 146 27.45 -51.02 -26.41
CA LEU A 146 26.93 -49.71 -26.83
C LEU A 146 26.28 -48.98 -25.66
N ASN A 147 25.38 -49.65 -24.93
CA ASN A 147 24.68 -49.05 -23.79
C ASN A 147 25.66 -48.63 -22.69
N VAL A 148 26.69 -49.45 -22.41
CA VAL A 148 27.75 -49.11 -21.44
C VAL A 148 28.57 -47.91 -21.93
N ALA A 149 28.97 -47.89 -23.21
CA ALA A 149 29.75 -46.80 -23.79
C ALA A 149 28.97 -45.48 -23.78
N ILE A 150 27.68 -45.49 -24.13
CA ILE A 150 26.80 -44.32 -24.08
C ILE A 150 26.68 -43.79 -22.65
N ASN A 151 26.39 -44.65 -21.67
CA ASN A 151 26.25 -44.23 -20.27
C ASN A 151 27.54 -43.60 -19.73
N ASN A 152 28.69 -44.21 -20.04
CA ASN A 152 30.00 -43.67 -19.65
C ASN A 152 30.26 -42.32 -20.33
N ALA A 153 29.92 -42.19 -21.61
CA ALA A 153 30.09 -40.93 -22.35
C ALA A 153 29.20 -39.81 -21.82
N ILE A 154 27.93 -40.11 -21.47
CA ILE A 154 27.02 -39.16 -20.82
C ILE A 154 27.62 -38.68 -19.50
N ALA A 155 28.16 -39.58 -18.67
CA ALA A 155 28.85 -39.21 -17.43
C ALA A 155 30.09 -38.32 -17.70
N GLU A 156 30.86 -38.61 -18.75
CA GLU A 156 32.01 -37.77 -19.12
C GLU A 156 31.59 -36.34 -19.53
N THR A 157 30.41 -36.20 -20.15
CA THR A 157 29.88 -34.88 -20.52
C THR A 157 29.50 -34.00 -19.33
N GLU A 158 29.44 -34.53 -18.09
CA GLU A 158 29.18 -33.76 -16.88
C GLU A 158 30.20 -32.63 -16.69
N LYS A 159 31.39 -32.71 -17.28
CA LYS A 159 32.40 -31.63 -17.27
C LYS A 159 32.01 -30.41 -18.10
N GLY A 160 30.98 -30.52 -18.95
CA GLY A 160 30.61 -29.47 -19.91
C GLY A 160 31.70 -29.19 -20.95
N LEU A 161 31.55 -28.11 -21.70
CA LEU A 161 32.48 -27.69 -22.76
C LEU A 161 33.84 -27.27 -22.19
N GLY A 162 33.95 -27.03 -20.88
CA GLY A 162 35.22 -26.83 -20.17
C GLY A 162 36.19 -28.02 -20.25
N ALA A 163 35.71 -29.20 -20.69
CA ALA A 163 36.57 -30.34 -21.01
C ALA A 163 37.54 -30.05 -22.18
N PHE A 164 37.23 -29.09 -23.05
CA PHE A 164 37.99 -28.76 -24.24
C PHE A 164 38.75 -27.42 -24.07
N GLN A 165 39.77 -27.41 -23.20
CA GLN A 165 40.50 -26.18 -22.82
C GLN A 165 41.15 -25.40 -23.99
N ASN A 166 41.38 -26.05 -25.13
CA ASN A 166 41.97 -25.44 -26.32
C ASN A 166 40.94 -24.75 -27.23
N VAL A 167 39.65 -24.94 -26.98
CA VAL A 167 38.56 -24.30 -27.74
C VAL A 167 38.16 -23.00 -27.04
N LYS A 168 38.15 -21.90 -27.79
CA LYS A 168 37.73 -20.58 -27.28
C LYS A 168 36.42 -20.16 -27.94
N LEU A 169 35.47 -19.72 -27.13
CA LEU A 169 34.27 -19.07 -27.62
C LEU A 169 34.60 -17.62 -28.05
N PRO A 170 33.82 -17.05 -28.99
CA PRO A 170 33.88 -15.61 -29.28
C PRO A 170 33.62 -14.77 -28.03
N GLU A 171 34.42 -13.72 -27.81
CA GLU A 171 34.27 -12.76 -26.70
C GLU A 171 33.14 -11.77 -26.98
N VAL A 172 31.89 -12.21 -26.85
CA VAL A 172 30.68 -11.44 -27.22
C VAL A 172 29.91 -10.93 -26.02
N ALA A 173 30.15 -11.46 -24.81
CA ALA A 173 29.40 -11.10 -23.61
C ALA A 173 29.73 -9.71 -23.06
N GLU A 174 30.88 -9.12 -23.41
CA GLU A 174 31.32 -7.84 -22.85
C GLU A 174 30.31 -6.71 -23.12
N GLU A 175 29.77 -6.62 -24.34
CA GLU A 175 28.79 -5.57 -24.69
C GLU A 175 27.49 -5.70 -23.87
N TYR A 176 27.02 -6.93 -23.68
CA TYR A 176 25.84 -7.21 -22.87
C TYR A 176 26.09 -6.93 -21.38
N ASN A 177 27.26 -7.29 -20.89
CA ASN A 177 27.68 -7.07 -19.51
C ASN A 177 27.86 -5.61 -19.17
N ALA A 178 28.33 -4.77 -20.11
CA ALA A 178 28.42 -3.33 -19.90
C ALA A 178 27.06 -2.70 -19.54
N LYS A 179 25.97 -3.22 -20.13
CA LYS A 179 24.60 -2.79 -19.85
C LYS A 179 24.04 -3.45 -18.59
N ALA A 180 24.21 -4.76 -18.43
CA ALA A 180 23.67 -5.53 -17.31
C ALA A 180 24.35 -5.22 -15.96
N ARG A 181 25.62 -4.78 -15.97
CA ARG A 181 26.39 -4.56 -14.74
C ARG A 181 25.74 -3.58 -13.78
N LYS A 182 25.21 -2.47 -14.30
CA LYS A 182 24.55 -1.45 -13.48
C LYS A 182 23.30 -2.03 -12.80
N HIS A 183 22.49 -2.79 -13.55
CA HIS A 183 21.30 -3.44 -13.03
C HIS A 183 21.62 -4.47 -11.96
N TYR A 184 22.64 -5.30 -12.18
CA TYR A 184 23.14 -6.24 -11.20
C TYR A 184 23.60 -5.54 -9.91
N ASP A 185 24.42 -4.49 -10.03
CA ASP A 185 24.92 -3.74 -8.88
C ASP A 185 23.77 -3.04 -8.12
N ASP A 186 22.77 -2.49 -8.82
CA ASP A 186 21.55 -1.91 -8.23
C ASP A 186 20.74 -2.99 -7.47
N LYS A 187 20.62 -4.19 -8.01
CA LYS A 187 19.93 -5.34 -7.39
C LYS A 187 20.64 -5.79 -6.11
N VAL A 188 21.96 -5.90 -6.14
CA VAL A 188 22.80 -6.19 -4.96
C VAL A 188 22.59 -5.12 -3.88
N ILE A 189 22.61 -3.83 -4.23
CA ILE A 189 22.37 -2.73 -3.29
C ILE A 189 20.95 -2.80 -2.69
N ARG A 190 19.92 -3.13 -3.48
CA ARG A 190 18.55 -3.31 -2.96
C ARG A 190 18.49 -4.42 -1.91
N VAL A 191 19.14 -5.54 -2.16
CA VAL A 191 19.19 -6.68 -1.22
C VAL A 191 19.95 -6.32 0.05
N HIS A 192 21.08 -5.61 -0.05
CA HIS A 192 21.80 -5.08 1.12
C HIS A 192 20.91 -4.20 2.00
N ARG A 193 20.11 -3.31 1.40
CA ARG A 193 19.15 -2.47 2.15
C ARG A 193 18.06 -3.28 2.83
N ARG A 194 17.58 -4.34 2.18
CA ARG A 194 16.59 -5.26 2.76
C ARG A 194 17.17 -5.99 3.98
N ILE A 195 18.42 -6.44 3.89
CA ILE A 195 19.18 -7.01 5.00
C ILE A 195 19.33 -5.99 6.13
N ASP A 196 19.76 -4.76 5.84
CA ASP A 196 19.94 -3.71 6.83
C ASP A 196 18.64 -3.40 7.58
N SER A 197 17.52 -3.33 6.86
CA SER A 197 16.21 -3.06 7.45
C SER A 197 15.79 -4.19 8.38
N TYR A 198 15.98 -5.45 7.95
CA TYR A 198 15.70 -6.62 8.78
C TYR A 198 16.56 -6.63 10.06
N LEU A 199 17.87 -6.42 9.93
CA LEU A 199 18.79 -6.40 11.07
C LEU A 199 18.49 -5.23 12.00
N ALA A 200 18.19 -4.05 11.47
CA ALA A 200 17.79 -2.87 12.23
C ALA A 200 16.53 -3.11 13.06
N ASP A 201 15.53 -3.83 12.53
CA ASP A 201 14.28 -4.12 13.22
C ASP A 201 14.37 -5.27 14.23
N THR A 202 15.29 -6.23 14.05
CA THR A 202 15.30 -7.48 14.81
C THR A 202 16.52 -7.64 15.72
N VAL A 203 17.73 -7.57 15.16
CA VAL A 203 18.98 -7.87 15.86
C VAL A 203 19.51 -6.60 16.52
N TRP A 204 19.77 -5.57 15.71
CA TRP A 204 20.45 -4.37 16.15
C TRP A 204 19.58 -3.46 17.01
N LYS A 205 18.25 -3.53 16.88
CA LYS A 205 17.31 -2.76 17.71
C LYS A 205 17.58 -2.95 19.20
N ASN A 206 17.78 -4.19 19.62
CA ASN A 206 18.03 -4.52 21.03
C ASN A 206 19.43 -4.08 21.49
N GLU A 207 20.41 -4.10 20.60
CA GLU A 207 21.80 -3.74 20.87
C GLU A 207 22.06 -2.23 20.87
N LEU A 208 21.25 -1.46 20.12
CA LEU A 208 21.49 -0.05 19.81
C LEU A 208 20.29 0.83 20.15
N LYS A 209 19.59 0.52 21.26
CA LYS A 209 18.40 1.27 21.70
C LYS A 209 18.64 2.76 21.86
N GLU A 210 19.85 3.19 22.22
CA GLU A 210 20.16 4.61 22.36
C GLU A 210 20.05 5.40 21.05
N TYR A 211 20.15 4.72 19.89
CA TYR A 211 20.02 5.28 18.55
C TYR A 211 18.58 5.29 18.01
N GLU A 212 17.64 4.74 18.78
CA GLU A 212 16.22 4.80 18.43
C GLU A 212 15.71 6.25 18.46
N PHE A 213 14.85 6.51 17.50
CA PHE A 213 14.09 7.75 17.34
C PHE A 213 12.63 7.44 17.70
N ASN A 214 12.22 7.82 18.91
CA ASN A 214 10.98 7.32 19.51
C ASN A 214 9.73 8.08 19.05
N ASP A 215 9.85 9.38 18.78
CA ASP A 215 8.75 10.26 18.44
C ASP A 215 9.24 11.54 17.73
N LEU A 216 8.31 12.39 17.27
CA LEU A 216 8.64 13.68 16.64
C LEU A 216 8.75 14.86 17.64
N HIS A 217 8.81 14.61 18.96
CA HIS A 217 8.94 15.70 19.92
C HIS A 217 10.29 16.41 19.76
N ILE A 218 10.32 17.69 20.18
CA ILE A 218 11.52 18.55 20.06
C ILE A 218 12.73 17.90 20.73
N SER A 219 12.55 17.29 21.91
CA SER A 219 13.62 16.58 22.62
C SER A 219 14.18 15.39 21.84
N SER A 220 13.34 14.63 21.13
CA SER A 220 13.77 13.53 20.25
C SER A 220 14.53 14.05 19.04
N LEU A 221 14.12 15.17 18.46
CA LEU A 221 14.83 15.84 17.37
C LEU A 221 16.21 16.37 17.81
N GLU A 222 16.30 16.95 19.00
CA GLU A 222 17.56 17.41 19.60
C GLU A 222 18.50 16.23 19.88
N LYS A 223 18.00 15.17 20.51
CA LYS A 223 18.75 13.93 20.75
C LYS A 223 19.24 13.34 19.43
N ASN A 224 18.40 13.29 18.41
CA ASN A 224 18.78 12.78 17.10
C ASN A 224 19.86 13.63 16.42
N ALA A 225 19.73 14.96 16.47
CA ALA A 225 20.75 15.85 15.93
C ALA A 225 22.10 15.67 16.64
N GLN A 226 22.08 15.45 17.95
CA GLN A 226 23.28 15.13 18.73
C GLN A 226 23.89 13.79 18.28
N LEU A 227 23.09 12.73 18.16
CA LEU A 227 23.53 11.41 17.69
C LEU A 227 24.19 11.48 16.30
N ILE A 228 23.53 12.11 15.32
CA ILE A 228 24.10 12.28 13.98
C ILE A 228 25.37 13.17 14.02
N GLY A 229 25.39 14.17 14.90
CA GLY A 229 26.56 15.00 15.17
C GLY A 229 27.76 14.18 15.65
N ASP A 230 27.53 13.25 16.59
CA ASP A 230 28.54 12.36 17.14
C ASP A 230 29.04 11.35 16.10
N LEU A 231 28.16 10.74 15.30
CA LEU A 231 28.56 9.88 14.16
C LEU A 231 29.47 10.62 13.18
N TYR A 232 29.17 11.89 12.86
CA TYR A 232 30.02 12.70 11.98
C TYR A 232 31.37 13.06 12.64
N LYS A 233 31.39 13.33 13.94
CA LYS A 233 32.61 13.62 14.71
C LYS A 233 33.53 12.39 14.74
N GLU A 234 32.97 11.21 14.99
CA GLU A 234 33.67 9.94 14.94
C GLU A 234 34.27 9.69 13.54
N LEU A 235 33.49 9.89 12.47
CA LEU A 235 34.00 9.75 11.10
C LEU A 235 35.17 10.70 10.80
N LYS A 236 35.11 11.93 11.32
CA LYS A 236 36.18 12.93 11.14
C LYS A 236 37.49 12.50 11.81
N SER A 237 37.43 11.73 12.89
CA SER A 237 38.63 11.23 13.58
C SER A 237 39.49 10.27 12.72
N VAL A 238 38.88 9.68 11.68
CA VAL A 238 39.55 8.77 10.73
C VAL A 238 39.73 9.38 9.33
N ASP A 239 39.57 10.70 9.20
CA ASP A 239 39.77 11.43 7.94
C ASP A 239 41.18 12.03 7.82
N TYR A 240 41.83 11.79 6.66
CA TYR A 240 43.19 12.22 6.38
C TYR A 240 43.27 12.83 4.98
N LYS A 241 44.34 13.58 4.69
CA LYS A 241 44.49 14.42 3.48
C LYS A 241 44.27 13.68 2.14
N THR A 242 44.44 12.36 2.08
CA THR A 242 44.34 11.53 0.85
C THR A 242 43.17 10.53 0.87
N SER A 243 42.00 10.94 1.37
CA SER A 243 40.80 10.09 1.37
C SER A 243 40.29 9.77 -0.05
N SER A 244 39.93 8.50 -0.28
CA SER A 244 39.33 8.04 -1.54
C SER A 244 38.08 8.84 -1.92
N PRO A 245 37.74 9.01 -3.22
CA PRO A 245 36.51 9.67 -3.66
C PRO A 245 35.25 9.15 -2.96
N ASN A 246 35.09 7.83 -2.83
CA ASN A 246 33.91 7.22 -2.18
C ASN A 246 33.79 7.61 -0.70
N PHE A 247 34.90 7.57 0.04
CA PHE A 247 34.91 8.02 1.44
C PHE A 247 34.57 9.51 1.58
N ARG A 248 35.06 10.35 0.66
CA ARG A 248 34.73 11.79 0.63
C ARG A 248 33.26 12.02 0.33
N SER A 249 32.67 11.26 -0.59
CA SER A 249 31.23 11.28 -0.89
C SER A 249 30.41 10.88 0.34
N PHE A 250 30.71 9.75 0.97
CA PHE A 250 30.07 9.30 2.21
C PHE A 250 30.13 10.38 3.30
N LYS A 251 31.32 10.91 3.58
CA LYS A 251 31.51 11.98 4.57
C LYS A 251 30.70 13.23 4.24
N ARG A 252 30.64 13.63 2.96
CA ARG A 252 29.88 14.79 2.51
C ARG A 252 28.38 14.62 2.76
N GLU A 253 27.81 13.47 2.38
CA GLU A 253 26.39 13.22 2.61
C GLU A 253 26.07 13.12 4.11
N LEU A 254 26.94 12.50 4.93
CA LEU A 254 26.76 12.48 6.39
C LEU A 254 26.82 13.90 7.00
N LYS A 255 27.69 14.77 6.48
CA LYS A 255 27.72 16.19 6.87
C LYS A 255 26.42 16.90 6.51
N ASN A 256 25.83 16.60 5.35
CA ASN A 256 24.55 17.16 4.93
C ASN A 256 23.43 16.68 5.87
N LEU A 257 23.41 15.38 6.21
CA LEU A 257 22.45 14.82 7.16
C LEU A 257 22.56 15.49 8.53
N LYS A 258 23.79 15.65 9.04
CA LYS A 258 24.04 16.40 10.29
C LYS A 258 23.45 17.80 10.24
N LYS A 259 23.75 18.57 9.19
CA LYS A 259 23.22 19.94 9.03
C LYS A 259 21.69 19.97 9.01
N LEU A 260 21.08 19.01 8.33
CA LEU A 260 19.62 18.90 8.26
C LEU A 260 19.01 18.57 9.64
N SER A 261 19.62 17.63 10.36
CA SER A 261 19.22 17.25 11.72
C SER A 261 19.32 18.45 12.68
N GLU A 262 20.44 19.18 12.64
CA GLU A 262 20.65 20.39 13.45
C GLU A 262 19.68 21.52 13.09
N LYS A 263 19.32 21.65 11.80
CA LYS A 263 18.30 22.60 11.35
C LYS A 263 16.96 22.28 12.00
N TYR A 264 16.53 21.02 11.96
CA TYR A 264 15.25 20.59 12.52
C TYR A 264 15.21 20.68 14.04
N ALA A 265 16.28 20.30 14.75
CA ALA A 265 16.36 20.49 16.20
C ALA A 265 16.22 21.97 16.63
N LYS A 266 16.80 22.91 15.87
CA LYS A 266 16.78 24.34 16.19
C LYS A 266 15.47 25.06 15.86
N GLN A 267 14.54 24.42 15.15
CA GLN A 267 13.29 25.06 14.75
C GLN A 267 12.33 25.29 15.93
N GLY A 268 12.51 24.62 17.07
CA GLY A 268 11.65 24.77 18.24
C GLY A 268 10.19 24.33 18.00
N ARG A 269 9.96 23.51 16.97
CA ARG A 269 8.66 22.90 16.65
C ARG A 269 8.85 21.46 16.20
N VAL A 270 7.77 20.69 16.27
CA VAL A 270 7.67 19.38 15.62
C VAL A 270 7.91 19.56 14.11
N ILE A 271 8.69 18.66 13.51
CA ILE A 271 8.92 18.69 12.05
C ILE A 271 7.75 18.10 11.30
N SER A 272 7.55 18.58 10.07
CA SER A 272 6.52 18.08 9.16
C SER A 272 6.91 16.70 8.59
N MET A 273 5.98 15.95 8.00
CA MET A 273 6.36 14.69 7.32
C MET A 273 7.17 14.95 6.06
N HIS A 274 6.99 16.10 5.41
CA HIS A 274 7.86 16.51 4.31
C HIS A 274 9.31 16.60 4.81
N GLU A 275 9.53 17.29 5.92
CA GLU A 275 10.84 17.42 6.56
C GLU A 275 11.38 16.05 7.02
N MET A 276 10.53 15.17 7.53
CA MET A 276 10.92 13.80 7.87
C MET A 276 11.27 12.96 6.62
N SER A 277 10.56 13.13 5.52
CA SER A 277 10.85 12.49 4.24
C SER A 277 12.19 12.98 3.67
N GLU A 278 12.47 14.28 3.74
CA GLU A 278 13.78 14.85 3.40
C GLU A 278 14.90 14.25 4.25
N TYR A 279 14.68 14.13 5.57
CA TYR A 279 15.61 13.45 6.49
C TYR A 279 15.87 12.01 6.05
N ASN A 280 14.81 11.20 5.89
CA ASN A 280 14.91 9.79 5.54
C ASN A 280 15.57 9.59 4.17
N LYS A 281 15.27 10.44 3.18
CA LYS A 281 15.92 10.42 1.87
C LYS A 281 17.42 10.66 1.98
N LEU A 282 17.83 11.62 2.80
CA LEU A 282 19.24 11.93 3.00
C LEU A 282 19.95 10.85 3.82
N ALA A 283 19.31 10.30 4.85
CA ALA A 283 19.83 9.17 5.62
C ALA A 283 20.06 7.93 4.74
N ARG A 284 19.09 7.58 3.88
CA ARG A 284 19.24 6.50 2.88
C ARG A 284 20.39 6.76 1.91
N LYS A 285 20.59 8.01 1.49
CA LYS A 285 21.73 8.38 0.64
C LYS A 285 23.07 8.20 1.35
N VAL A 286 23.14 8.48 2.66
CA VAL A 286 24.34 8.21 3.46
C VAL A 286 24.62 6.71 3.55
N LEU A 287 23.59 5.89 3.81
CA LEU A 287 23.71 4.44 3.81
C LEU A 287 24.20 3.92 2.45
N GLU A 288 23.64 4.41 1.35
CA GLU A 288 24.09 4.06 -0.02
C GLU A 288 25.57 4.40 -0.25
N MET A 289 26.00 5.60 0.15
CA MET A 289 27.40 5.98 0.01
C MET A 289 28.33 5.15 0.90
N SER A 290 27.83 4.64 2.03
CA SER A 290 28.57 3.69 2.87
C SER A 290 28.76 2.34 2.17
N ASP A 291 27.73 1.84 1.47
CA ASP A 291 27.81 0.62 0.66
C ASP A 291 28.83 0.76 -0.47
N VAL A 292 28.71 1.85 -1.24
CA VAL A 292 29.65 2.16 -2.32
C VAL A 292 31.08 2.24 -1.80
N TYR A 293 31.29 2.78 -0.59
CA TYR A 293 32.61 2.78 0.02
C TYR A 293 33.09 1.37 0.39
N LEU A 294 32.29 0.60 1.13
CA LEU A 294 32.66 -0.73 1.64
C LEU A 294 32.90 -1.72 0.50
N LEU A 295 32.04 -1.73 -0.53
CA LEU A 295 32.17 -2.61 -1.70
C LEU A 295 33.41 -2.30 -2.55
N ASN A 296 33.79 -1.03 -2.68
CA ASN A 296 34.97 -0.64 -3.45
C ASN A 296 36.27 -0.76 -2.65
N LYS A 297 36.21 -1.04 -1.35
CA LYS A 297 37.40 -1.12 -0.48
C LYS A 297 38.05 -2.50 -0.53
N LYS A 298 38.65 -2.84 -1.68
CA LYS A 298 39.28 -4.16 -1.95
C LYS A 298 40.57 -4.44 -1.17
N LYS A 299 41.28 -3.40 -0.69
CA LYS A 299 42.56 -3.54 0.04
C LYS A 299 42.47 -2.91 1.43
N ILE A 300 42.58 -3.74 2.46
CA ILE A 300 42.65 -3.38 3.89
C ILE A 300 44.04 -3.77 4.42
N ASN A 301 45.08 -3.17 3.84
CA ASN A 301 46.48 -3.51 4.07
C ASN A 301 47.16 -2.66 5.16
N SER A 302 46.40 -1.85 5.91
CA SER A 302 46.95 -1.03 7.00
C SER A 302 45.99 -0.91 8.18
N PRO A 303 46.51 -0.70 9.41
CA PRO A 303 45.67 -0.41 10.58
C PRO A 303 44.73 0.78 10.34
N TYR A 304 45.21 1.77 9.60
CA TYR A 304 44.41 2.92 9.20
C TYR A 304 43.23 2.55 8.29
N ALA A 305 43.48 1.77 7.22
CA ALA A 305 42.42 1.32 6.34
C ALA A 305 41.40 0.45 7.09
N ARG A 306 41.86 -0.35 8.05
CA ARG A 306 41.03 -1.16 8.94
C ARG A 306 40.16 -0.29 9.85
N ASN A 307 40.75 0.65 10.59
CA ASN A 307 40.00 1.56 11.48
C ASN A 307 38.94 2.35 10.73
N ARG A 308 39.24 2.80 9.51
CA ARG A 308 38.27 3.51 8.67
C ARG A 308 37.11 2.60 8.24
N VAL A 309 37.41 1.38 7.81
CA VAL A 309 36.40 0.41 7.42
C VAL A 309 35.49 0.09 8.61
N GLU A 310 36.06 -0.21 9.78
CA GLU A 310 35.30 -0.48 11.01
C GLU A 310 34.45 0.72 11.45
N MET A 311 34.98 1.94 11.30
CA MET A 311 34.20 3.16 11.58
C MET A 311 33.00 3.30 10.63
N VAL A 312 33.18 3.06 9.33
CA VAL A 312 32.07 3.13 8.36
C VAL A 312 31.03 2.05 8.65
N LYS A 313 31.44 0.82 8.96
CA LYS A 313 30.53 -0.26 9.39
C LYS A 313 29.71 0.15 10.62
N SER A 314 30.38 0.70 11.62
CA SER A 314 29.75 1.09 12.88
C SER A 314 28.75 2.24 12.69
N ILE A 315 29.11 3.26 11.91
CA ILE A 315 28.19 4.35 11.57
C ILE A 315 27.00 3.84 10.77
N LYS A 316 27.24 2.96 9.79
CA LYS A 316 26.19 2.35 8.99
C LYS A 316 25.18 1.62 9.87
N LYS A 317 25.64 0.72 10.74
CA LYS A 317 24.79 -0.05 11.67
C LYS A 317 23.89 0.87 12.50
N ARG A 318 24.49 1.89 13.12
CA ARG A 318 23.79 2.87 13.98
C ARG A 318 22.81 3.75 13.19
N LEU A 319 23.19 4.17 12.00
CA LEU A 319 22.33 4.96 11.12
C LEU A 319 21.15 4.15 10.57
N SER A 320 21.33 2.85 10.29
CA SER A 320 20.23 1.96 9.87
C SER A 320 19.16 1.84 10.95
N VAL A 321 19.55 1.61 12.22
CA VAL A 321 18.62 1.61 13.37
C VAL A 321 17.90 2.94 13.49
N ASN A 322 18.64 4.05 13.42
CA ASN A 322 18.06 5.37 13.51
C ASN A 322 17.05 5.67 12.37
N THR A 323 17.42 5.36 11.13
CA THR A 323 16.57 5.57 9.95
C THR A 323 15.29 4.74 10.01
N GLN A 324 15.39 3.52 10.53
CA GLN A 324 14.23 2.64 10.66
C GLN A 324 13.30 3.11 11.79
N ALA A 325 13.87 3.61 12.89
CA ALA A 325 13.11 4.23 13.96
C ALA A 325 12.42 5.52 13.52
N THR A 326 13.06 6.38 12.72
CA THR A 326 12.42 7.59 12.16
C THR A 326 11.26 7.26 11.22
N ILE A 327 11.36 6.19 10.43
CA ILE A 327 10.24 5.68 9.61
C ILE A 327 9.09 5.23 10.52
N SER A 328 9.37 4.48 11.58
CA SER A 328 8.36 3.98 12.52
C SER A 328 7.66 5.12 13.28
N ALA A 329 8.40 6.15 13.70
CA ALA A 329 7.84 7.34 14.35
C ALA A 329 6.95 8.14 13.37
N ALA A 330 7.36 8.24 12.11
CA ALA A 330 6.58 8.88 11.05
C ALA A 330 5.25 8.15 10.80
N ASP A 331 5.26 6.82 10.79
CA ASP A 331 4.05 6.00 10.68
C ASP A 331 3.13 6.16 11.90
N SER A 332 3.70 6.23 13.11
CA SER A 332 2.95 6.44 14.36
C SER A 332 2.25 7.81 14.37
N VAL A 333 2.94 8.87 13.94
CA VAL A 333 2.32 10.21 13.84
C VAL A 333 1.25 10.27 12.75
N ARG A 334 1.45 9.56 11.64
CA ARG A 334 0.42 9.41 10.62
C ARG A 334 -0.85 8.78 11.23
N GLU A 335 -0.69 7.72 12.00
CA GLU A 335 -1.79 7.02 12.69
C GLU A 335 -2.49 7.91 13.74
N GLU A 336 -1.73 8.69 14.52
CA GLU A 336 -2.29 9.66 15.47
C GLU A 336 -3.12 10.74 14.78
N LEU A 337 -2.63 11.29 13.66
CA LEU A 337 -3.34 12.32 12.90
C LEU A 337 -4.60 11.79 12.24
N GLN A 338 -4.56 10.55 11.75
CA GLN A 338 -5.74 9.83 11.28
C GLN A 338 -6.73 9.63 12.44
N THR A 339 -6.26 9.18 13.61
CA THR A 339 -7.09 9.01 14.81
C THR A 339 -7.67 10.34 15.29
N TYR A 340 -6.95 11.46 15.19
CA TYR A 340 -7.51 12.77 15.53
C TYR A 340 -8.61 13.18 14.55
N ALA A 341 -8.41 12.96 13.25
CA ALA A 341 -9.36 13.38 12.21
C ALA A 341 -10.64 12.52 12.20
N PHE A 342 -10.50 11.23 12.47
CA PHE A 342 -11.62 10.29 12.49
C PHE A 342 -12.06 9.91 13.92
N GLY A 343 -11.38 10.33 14.99
CA GLY A 343 -11.64 9.80 16.33
C GLY A 343 -11.50 8.26 16.38
N ASN A 344 -12.27 7.61 17.24
CA ASN A 344 -12.39 6.14 17.24
C ASN A 344 -13.14 5.58 16.00
N LYS A 345 -13.56 6.41 15.02
CA LYS A 345 -14.37 5.97 13.86
C LYS A 345 -13.68 4.87 13.04
N MET A 346 -12.34 4.86 12.97
CA MET A 346 -11.58 3.87 12.19
C MET A 346 -11.18 2.61 12.99
N LYS A 347 -11.16 2.69 14.32
CA LYS A 347 -10.81 1.54 15.18
C LYS A 347 -11.79 0.37 15.01
N VAL A 348 -13.05 0.64 14.68
CA VAL A 348 -14.07 -0.39 14.43
C VAL A 348 -13.78 -1.14 13.12
N ILE A 349 -13.32 -0.43 12.08
CA ILE A 349 -12.88 -1.05 10.82
C ILE A 349 -11.62 -1.89 11.05
N ASP A 350 -10.65 -1.34 11.78
CA ASP A 350 -9.36 -2.02 12.04
C ASP A 350 -9.52 -3.27 12.92
N LYS A 351 -10.52 -3.31 13.81
CA LYS A 351 -10.89 -4.49 14.64
C LYS A 351 -11.16 -5.74 13.79
N TYR A 352 -11.77 -5.57 12.62
CA TYR A 352 -12.14 -6.67 11.73
C TYR A 352 -11.18 -6.83 10.55
N ALA A 353 -10.10 -6.04 10.48
CA ALA A 353 -9.15 -6.02 9.37
C ALA A 353 -8.11 -7.15 9.46
N VAL A 354 -8.56 -8.39 9.31
CA VAL A 354 -7.75 -9.61 9.45
C VAL A 354 -6.55 -9.72 8.50
N ILE A 355 -6.63 -9.10 7.31
CA ILE A 355 -5.52 -9.11 6.34
C ILE A 355 -4.57 -7.91 6.44
N SER A 356 -4.86 -6.95 7.35
CA SER A 356 -4.02 -5.76 7.56
C SER A 356 -2.63 -6.18 8.03
N LYS A 357 -1.60 -5.43 7.64
CA LYS A 357 -0.20 -5.69 8.03
C LYS A 357 -0.05 -5.86 9.55
N TYR A 358 -0.83 -5.13 10.34
CA TYR A 358 -0.77 -5.16 11.80
C TYR A 358 -1.39 -6.43 12.39
N ASN A 359 -2.37 -7.05 11.73
CA ASN A 359 -3.15 -8.16 12.27
C ASN A 359 -2.75 -9.54 11.72
N ARG A 360 -1.86 -9.61 10.73
CA ARG A 360 -1.39 -10.88 10.14
C ARG A 360 -0.80 -11.85 11.17
N HIS A 361 -0.20 -11.33 12.23
CA HIS A 361 0.37 -12.13 13.32
C HIS A 361 -0.64 -13.08 13.97
N VAL A 362 -1.95 -12.78 13.89
CA VAL A 362 -3.02 -13.63 14.44
C VAL A 362 -3.17 -14.95 13.67
N PHE A 363 -2.76 -14.99 12.40
CA PHE A 363 -2.79 -16.19 11.56
C PHE A 363 -1.42 -16.83 11.38
N LEU A 364 -0.34 -16.04 11.45
CA LEU A 364 1.00 -16.54 11.13
C LEU A 364 1.48 -17.66 12.05
N GLY A 365 0.97 -17.74 13.30
CA GLY A 365 1.47 -18.72 14.27
C GLY A 365 2.98 -18.57 14.45
N GLU A 366 3.73 -19.65 14.25
CA GLU A 366 5.20 -19.65 14.30
C GLU A 366 5.87 -19.27 12.96
N HIS A 367 5.10 -19.13 11.87
CA HIS A 367 5.63 -18.83 10.55
C HIS A 367 6.09 -17.38 10.41
N LYS A 368 7.23 -17.20 9.74
CA LYS A 368 7.69 -15.88 9.29
C LYS A 368 7.09 -15.55 7.92
N LEU A 369 6.81 -14.27 7.66
CA LEU A 369 6.31 -13.80 6.35
C LEU A 369 7.20 -14.25 5.18
N SER A 370 8.52 -14.35 5.39
CA SER A 370 9.47 -14.81 4.38
C SER A 370 9.24 -16.25 3.91
N GLU A 371 8.64 -17.09 4.75
CA GLU A 371 8.38 -18.51 4.46
C GLU A 371 7.19 -18.70 3.52
N LEU A 372 6.42 -17.63 3.29
CA LEU A 372 5.21 -17.62 2.49
C LEU A 372 5.49 -17.27 1.02
N TYR A 373 6.71 -16.85 0.69
CA TYR A 373 7.12 -16.62 -0.69
C TYR A 373 7.48 -17.97 -1.36
N ASN A 374 7.23 -18.10 -2.68
CA ASN A 374 7.33 -19.32 -3.50
C ASN A 374 6.09 -20.27 -3.45
N SER A 375 4.90 -19.73 -3.64
CA SER A 375 3.68 -20.50 -3.95
C SER A 375 3.04 -19.91 -5.22
N ALA A 376 2.24 -20.71 -5.93
CA ALA A 376 1.38 -20.21 -7.00
C ALA A 376 0.43 -19.12 -6.45
N PHE A 377 -0.10 -19.35 -5.25
CA PHE A 377 -0.95 -18.41 -4.52
C PHE A 377 -0.13 -17.27 -3.92
N SER A 378 -0.77 -16.11 -3.73
CA SER A 378 -0.15 -14.92 -3.14
C SER A 378 -0.02 -14.98 -1.60
N LEU A 379 0.49 -16.08 -1.05
CA LEU A 379 0.57 -16.37 0.38
C LEU A 379 1.37 -15.32 1.17
N GLY A 380 2.40 -14.71 0.57
CA GLY A 380 3.16 -13.60 1.17
C GLY A 380 2.40 -12.27 1.27
N ARG A 381 1.22 -12.18 0.65
CA ARG A 381 0.34 -11.01 0.67
C ARG A 381 -0.88 -11.25 1.57
N SER A 382 -1.93 -11.86 1.02
CA SER A 382 -3.24 -11.94 1.68
C SER A 382 -3.97 -13.27 1.46
N ALA A 383 -3.66 -13.98 0.36
CA ALA A 383 -4.35 -15.21 -0.04
C ALA A 383 -4.51 -16.22 1.10
N GLY A 384 -3.41 -16.56 1.79
CA GLY A 384 -3.45 -17.57 2.85
C GLY A 384 -4.38 -17.19 4.01
N TYR A 385 -4.42 -15.92 4.39
CA TYR A 385 -5.30 -15.42 5.46
C TYR A 385 -6.77 -15.45 5.01
N SER A 386 -7.03 -14.98 3.79
CA SER A 386 -8.38 -14.95 3.22
C SER A 386 -8.96 -16.35 3.06
N ILE A 387 -8.15 -17.31 2.60
CA ILE A 387 -8.58 -18.71 2.45
C ILE A 387 -8.86 -19.30 3.83
N SER A 388 -8.02 -18.98 4.83
CA SER A 388 -8.22 -19.44 6.20
C SER A 388 -9.54 -18.93 6.81
N VAL A 389 -9.93 -17.69 6.51
CA VAL A 389 -11.24 -17.15 6.91
C VAL A 389 -12.37 -17.99 6.31
N PHE A 390 -12.33 -18.31 5.02
CA PHE A 390 -13.34 -19.13 4.36
C PHE A 390 -13.38 -20.57 4.90
N VAL A 391 -12.22 -21.16 5.20
CA VAL A 391 -12.14 -22.48 5.83
C VAL A 391 -12.79 -22.47 7.21
N LEU A 392 -12.50 -21.47 8.05
CA LEU A 392 -13.14 -21.34 9.36
C LEU A 392 -14.67 -21.14 9.25
N MET A 393 -15.13 -20.41 8.24
CA MET A 393 -16.56 -20.27 7.96
C MET A 393 -17.19 -21.62 7.60
N ASN A 394 -16.53 -22.41 6.75
CA ASN A 394 -17.00 -23.75 6.35
C ASN A 394 -16.98 -24.76 7.51
N MET A 395 -16.08 -24.57 8.48
CA MET A 395 -16.06 -25.33 9.74
C MET A 395 -17.19 -24.92 10.71
N GLY A 396 -17.97 -23.88 10.40
CA GLY A 396 -19.12 -23.45 11.18
C GLY A 396 -18.80 -22.44 12.29
N TYR A 397 -17.60 -21.86 12.32
CA TYR A 397 -17.27 -20.80 13.29
C TYR A 397 -18.10 -19.54 13.03
N ASN A 398 -18.37 -18.80 14.11
CA ASN A 398 -19.08 -17.52 14.01
C ASN A 398 -18.18 -16.47 13.35
N ILE A 399 -18.67 -15.85 12.28
CA ILE A 399 -17.90 -14.85 11.51
C ILE A 399 -17.46 -13.62 12.33
N ASN A 400 -18.20 -13.20 13.35
CA ASN A 400 -17.76 -12.11 14.22
C ASN A 400 -16.49 -12.51 14.97
N ASP A 401 -16.38 -13.78 15.40
CA ASP A 401 -15.18 -14.30 16.08
C ASP A 401 -14.04 -14.59 15.10
N ILE A 402 -14.36 -15.02 13.87
CA ILE A 402 -13.38 -15.20 12.80
C ILE A 402 -12.75 -13.86 12.42
N MET A 403 -13.54 -12.81 12.27
CA MET A 403 -13.04 -11.51 11.82
C MET A 403 -12.43 -10.68 12.96
N ASP A 404 -12.83 -10.90 14.22
CA ASP A 404 -12.22 -10.21 15.38
C ASP A 404 -10.76 -10.65 15.58
N THR A 405 -9.83 -9.71 15.46
CA THR A 405 -8.38 -9.99 15.51
C THR A 405 -7.88 -10.42 16.90
N THR A 406 -8.71 -10.29 17.94
CA THR A 406 -8.38 -10.71 19.31
C THR A 406 -8.89 -12.11 19.67
N LYS A 407 -9.65 -12.76 18.77
CA LYS A 407 -10.27 -14.07 19.00
C LYS A 407 -9.74 -15.15 18.05
N LEU A 408 -9.96 -16.40 18.44
CA LEU A 408 -9.65 -17.62 17.66
C LEU A 408 -8.19 -17.68 17.17
N THR A 409 -7.23 -17.10 17.89
CA THR A 409 -5.83 -17.01 17.44
C THR A 409 -5.20 -18.38 17.17
N LYS A 410 -5.50 -19.37 18.03
CA LYS A 410 -4.96 -20.74 17.87
C LYS A 410 -5.57 -21.44 16.66
N GLU A 411 -6.88 -21.35 16.52
CA GLU A 411 -7.65 -21.96 15.44
C GLU A 411 -7.28 -21.32 14.09
N LYS A 412 -7.12 -20.00 14.05
CA LYS A 412 -6.64 -19.25 12.87
C LYS A 412 -5.25 -19.69 12.45
N ALA A 413 -4.31 -19.80 13.39
CA ALA A 413 -2.96 -20.28 13.10
C ALA A 413 -2.97 -21.71 12.56
N GLN A 414 -3.72 -22.61 13.19
CA GLN A 414 -3.82 -24.01 12.76
C GLN A 414 -4.45 -24.17 11.37
N VAL A 415 -5.53 -23.44 11.08
CA VAL A 415 -6.14 -23.46 9.74
C VAL A 415 -5.19 -22.86 8.71
N PHE A 416 -4.49 -21.78 9.05
CA PHE A 416 -3.51 -21.16 8.18
C PHE A 416 -2.35 -22.10 7.82
N GLU A 417 -1.89 -22.92 8.76
CA GLU A 417 -0.89 -23.95 8.50
C GLU A 417 -1.36 -24.99 7.48
N ASP A 418 -2.60 -25.48 7.58
CA ASP A 418 -3.14 -26.44 6.60
C ASP A 418 -3.33 -25.78 5.23
N VAL A 419 -3.84 -24.55 5.18
CA VAL A 419 -3.95 -23.77 3.94
C VAL A 419 -2.57 -23.57 3.31
N LEU A 420 -1.57 -23.18 4.09
CA LEU A 420 -0.19 -22.97 3.63
C LEU A 420 0.39 -24.25 3.03
N ARG A 421 0.18 -25.41 3.67
CA ARG A 421 0.62 -26.71 3.18
C ARG A 421 -0.01 -27.04 1.83
N ARG A 422 -1.34 -26.89 1.71
CA ARG A 422 -2.11 -27.24 0.51
C ARG A 422 -1.81 -26.31 -0.67
N CYS A 423 -1.66 -25.01 -0.43
CA CYS A 423 -1.28 -24.04 -1.47
C CYS A 423 0.16 -24.24 -1.99
N LYS A 424 0.99 -25.04 -1.32
CA LYS A 424 2.38 -25.34 -1.75
C LYS A 424 2.53 -26.70 -2.44
N SER A 425 1.59 -27.63 -2.29
CA SER A 425 1.79 -29.03 -2.69
C SER A 425 1.61 -29.29 -4.19
N ASN A 426 0.95 -28.41 -4.94
CA ASN A 426 0.52 -28.63 -6.34
C ASN A 426 -0.21 -29.98 -6.55
N ASP A 427 -0.74 -30.60 -5.50
CA ASP A 427 -1.45 -31.87 -5.55
C ASP A 427 -2.89 -31.65 -6.05
N PRO A 428 -3.38 -32.40 -7.05
CA PRO A 428 -4.76 -32.32 -7.51
C PRO A 428 -5.82 -32.44 -6.39
N GLU A 429 -5.60 -33.26 -5.36
CA GLU A 429 -6.54 -33.38 -4.24
C GLU A 429 -6.54 -32.15 -3.34
N ASP A 430 -5.39 -31.50 -3.17
CA ASP A 430 -5.29 -30.22 -2.47
C ASP A 430 -5.96 -29.09 -3.27
N ASN A 431 -5.83 -29.08 -4.60
CA ASN A 431 -6.54 -28.14 -5.47
C ASN A 431 -8.07 -28.30 -5.39
N LYS A 432 -8.58 -29.55 -5.43
CA LYS A 432 -10.01 -29.83 -5.22
C LYS A 432 -10.50 -29.36 -3.86
N TRP A 433 -9.71 -29.61 -2.81
CA TRP A 433 -10.04 -29.14 -1.46
C TRP A 433 -10.09 -27.62 -1.43
N LEU A 434 -9.06 -26.92 -1.93
CA LEU A 434 -9.00 -25.46 -1.98
C LEU A 434 -10.18 -24.87 -2.75
N ALA A 435 -10.49 -25.43 -3.93
CA ALA A 435 -11.64 -25.02 -4.75
C ALA A 435 -12.96 -25.14 -3.96
N LYS A 436 -13.17 -26.25 -3.26
CA LYS A 436 -14.35 -26.47 -2.42
C LYS A 436 -14.44 -25.44 -1.29
N GLN A 437 -13.33 -25.20 -0.59
CA GLN A 437 -13.32 -24.22 0.51
C GLN A 437 -13.62 -22.81 0.01
N MET A 438 -13.06 -22.44 -1.15
CA MET A 438 -13.33 -21.15 -1.78
C MET A 438 -14.79 -21.03 -2.23
N TYR A 439 -15.32 -22.06 -2.89
CA TYR A 439 -16.68 -22.06 -3.44
C TYR A 439 -17.74 -21.97 -2.32
N ASP A 440 -17.65 -22.83 -1.30
CA ASP A 440 -18.57 -22.82 -0.17
C ASP A 440 -18.40 -21.54 0.68
N GLY A 441 -17.15 -21.09 0.85
CA GLY A 441 -16.83 -19.87 1.57
C GLY A 441 -17.47 -18.64 0.92
N PHE A 442 -17.46 -18.56 -0.42
CA PHE A 442 -18.18 -17.52 -1.14
C PHE A 442 -19.69 -17.55 -0.85
N LYS A 443 -20.34 -18.72 -0.89
CA LYS A 443 -21.78 -18.85 -0.61
C LYS A 443 -22.12 -18.40 0.82
N LEU A 444 -21.30 -18.80 1.79
CA LEU A 444 -21.47 -18.40 3.19
C LEU A 444 -21.23 -16.89 3.36
N SER A 445 -20.23 -16.34 2.67
CA SER A 445 -19.94 -14.90 2.65
C SER A 445 -21.12 -14.11 2.10
N ASP A 446 -21.64 -14.48 0.92
CA ASP A 446 -22.79 -13.82 0.29
C ASP A 446 -24.01 -13.78 1.25
N LYS A 447 -24.34 -14.93 1.85
CA LYS A 447 -25.42 -15.03 2.84
C LYS A 447 -25.21 -14.10 4.03
N TYR A 448 -23.98 -14.02 4.53
CA TYR A 448 -23.68 -13.13 5.65
C TYR A 448 -23.76 -11.65 5.24
N LEU A 449 -23.19 -11.28 4.08
CA LEU A 449 -23.23 -9.91 3.58
C LEU A 449 -24.68 -9.43 3.40
N ASP A 450 -25.57 -10.26 2.87
CA ASP A 450 -27.00 -9.96 2.75
C ASP A 450 -27.67 -9.76 4.13
N GLN A 451 -27.32 -10.57 5.12
CA GLN A 451 -27.84 -10.44 6.49
C GLN A 451 -27.31 -9.19 7.20
N ALA A 452 -26.03 -8.87 7.02
CA ALA A 452 -25.39 -7.69 7.60
C ALA A 452 -25.95 -6.40 6.99
N TYR A 453 -26.11 -6.36 5.67
CA TYR A 453 -26.68 -5.21 4.95
C TYR A 453 -28.07 -4.82 5.48
N LYS A 454 -28.93 -5.80 5.78
CA LYS A 454 -30.27 -5.56 6.34
C LYS A 454 -30.25 -4.98 7.77
N LYS A 455 -29.15 -5.11 8.51
CA LYS A 455 -29.02 -4.64 9.90
C LYS A 455 -28.43 -3.25 10.03
N ILE A 456 -27.74 -2.75 9.00
CA ILE A 456 -27.05 -1.46 9.03
C ILE A 456 -28.07 -0.35 8.74
N ASP A 457 -28.19 0.66 9.61
CA ASP A 457 -29.02 1.82 9.33
C ASP A 457 -28.26 2.87 8.49
N PHE A 458 -28.44 2.83 7.17
CA PHE A 458 -27.84 3.79 6.24
C PHE A 458 -28.51 5.18 6.28
N SER A 459 -29.56 5.40 7.07
CA SER A 459 -30.09 6.76 7.27
C SER A 459 -29.21 7.60 8.21
N ARG A 460 -28.41 6.94 9.06
CA ARG A 460 -27.52 7.59 10.02
C ARG A 460 -26.31 8.21 9.32
N LYS A 461 -25.96 9.44 9.71
CA LYS A 461 -24.70 10.10 9.27
C LYS A 461 -23.43 9.38 9.70
N ASP A 462 -23.53 8.52 10.72
CA ASP A 462 -22.39 7.77 11.26
C ASP A 462 -22.51 6.25 11.10
N PHE A 463 -23.24 5.80 10.08
CA PHE A 463 -23.44 4.38 9.77
C PHE A 463 -22.13 3.59 9.64
N TYR A 464 -21.04 4.23 9.18
CA TYR A 464 -19.73 3.58 9.03
C TYR A 464 -19.07 3.21 10.37
N LYS A 465 -19.62 3.65 11.50
CA LYS A 465 -19.21 3.20 12.84
C LYS A 465 -19.93 1.92 13.29
N ASP A 466 -20.87 1.41 12.50
CA ASP A 466 -21.59 0.18 12.81
C ASP A 466 -20.66 -1.04 12.68
N ASP A 467 -20.67 -1.93 13.67
CA ASP A 467 -19.88 -3.15 13.65
C ASP A 467 -20.23 -4.05 12.45
N ASN A 468 -21.50 -4.11 12.05
CA ASN A 468 -21.93 -4.88 10.87
C ASN A 468 -21.37 -4.25 9.60
N TYR A 469 -21.29 -2.92 9.51
CA TYR A 469 -20.66 -2.25 8.37
C TYR A 469 -19.17 -2.60 8.29
N ALA A 470 -18.44 -2.46 9.39
CA ALA A 470 -17.01 -2.74 9.44
C ALA A 470 -16.70 -4.21 9.11
N LEU A 471 -17.50 -5.14 9.60
CA LEU A 471 -17.33 -6.56 9.31
C LEU A 471 -17.70 -6.88 7.86
N MET A 472 -18.81 -6.35 7.35
CA MET A 472 -19.24 -6.49 5.95
C MET A 472 -18.19 -5.96 4.97
N HIS A 473 -17.57 -4.82 5.28
CA HIS A 473 -16.45 -4.27 4.52
C HIS A 473 -15.25 -5.21 4.48
N ASN A 474 -14.76 -5.65 5.64
CA ASN A 474 -13.58 -6.50 5.70
C ASN A 474 -13.82 -7.90 5.11
N LEU A 475 -15.02 -8.46 5.25
CA LEU A 475 -15.39 -9.73 4.62
C LEU A 475 -15.50 -9.59 3.08
N SER A 476 -15.94 -8.43 2.60
CA SER A 476 -15.94 -8.13 1.16
C SER A 476 -14.50 -8.07 0.60
N ILE A 477 -13.56 -7.51 1.37
CA ILE A 477 -12.13 -7.52 1.00
C ILE A 477 -11.59 -8.95 0.96
N VAL A 478 -11.86 -9.77 1.98
CA VAL A 478 -11.48 -11.19 2.00
C VAL A 478 -12.02 -11.91 0.76
N SER A 479 -13.30 -11.71 0.44
CA SER A 479 -13.94 -12.34 -0.71
C SER A 479 -13.31 -11.89 -2.04
N PHE A 480 -12.96 -10.60 -2.15
CA PHE A 480 -12.28 -10.07 -3.33
C PHE A 480 -10.88 -10.67 -3.49
N ASP A 481 -10.13 -10.81 -2.39
CA ASP A 481 -8.80 -11.44 -2.39
C ASP A 481 -8.89 -12.90 -2.86
N ILE A 482 -9.86 -13.68 -2.38
CA ILE A 482 -10.12 -15.04 -2.88
C ILE A 482 -10.44 -15.07 -4.37
N TYR A 483 -11.23 -14.12 -4.85
CA TYR A 483 -11.52 -14.00 -6.28
C TYR A 483 -10.24 -13.82 -7.11
N GLN A 484 -9.25 -13.05 -6.61
CA GLN A 484 -7.98 -12.89 -7.34
C GLN A 484 -7.20 -14.21 -7.42
N GLU A 485 -7.34 -15.09 -6.43
CA GLU A 485 -6.61 -16.36 -6.33
C GLU A 485 -7.33 -17.54 -7.01
N MET A 486 -8.63 -17.40 -7.35
CA MET A 486 -9.42 -18.51 -7.89
C MET A 486 -8.91 -19.04 -9.23
N HIS A 487 -8.14 -18.25 -9.99
CA HIS A 487 -7.56 -18.66 -11.27
C HIS A 487 -6.63 -19.87 -11.13
N HIS A 488 -6.09 -20.13 -9.93
CA HIS A 488 -5.28 -21.32 -9.65
C HIS A 488 -6.10 -22.61 -9.57
N VAL A 489 -7.43 -22.53 -9.35
CA VAL A 489 -8.33 -23.67 -9.12
C VAL A 489 -9.68 -23.51 -9.84
N ILE A 490 -9.68 -22.72 -10.93
CA ILE A 490 -10.92 -22.28 -11.58
C ILE A 490 -11.69 -23.44 -12.22
N ASP A 491 -10.99 -24.45 -12.71
CA ASP A 491 -11.59 -25.62 -13.34
C ASP A 491 -12.36 -26.46 -12.33
N GLU A 492 -11.79 -26.69 -11.14
CA GLU A 492 -12.47 -27.36 -10.03
C GLU A 492 -13.65 -26.54 -9.51
N MET A 493 -13.51 -25.22 -9.42
CA MET A 493 -14.61 -24.35 -9.01
C MET A 493 -15.77 -24.33 -10.01
N ASN A 494 -15.48 -24.38 -11.31
CA ASN A 494 -16.52 -24.48 -12.34
C ASN A 494 -17.28 -25.81 -12.25
N LYS A 495 -16.61 -26.92 -11.96
CA LYS A 495 -17.28 -28.22 -11.73
C LYS A 495 -18.21 -28.16 -10.52
N LEU A 496 -17.74 -27.59 -9.41
CA LEU A 496 -18.58 -27.38 -8.22
C LEU A 496 -19.80 -26.50 -8.52
N ALA A 497 -19.63 -25.49 -9.38
CA ALA A 497 -20.72 -24.63 -9.82
C ALA A 497 -21.74 -25.37 -10.72
N ASP A 498 -21.29 -26.29 -11.57
CA ASP A 498 -22.16 -27.13 -12.41
C ASP A 498 -22.94 -28.16 -11.58
N GLU A 499 -22.37 -28.62 -10.46
CA GLU A 499 -22.98 -29.59 -9.55
C GLU A 499 -23.95 -28.95 -8.54
N ASP A 500 -23.88 -27.63 -8.33
CA ASP A 500 -24.71 -26.92 -7.36
C ASP A 500 -26.07 -26.51 -7.95
N PRO A 501 -27.19 -27.11 -7.52
CA PRO A 501 -28.51 -26.77 -8.05
C PRO A 501 -28.97 -25.34 -7.71
N THR A 502 -28.29 -24.66 -6.78
CA THR A 502 -28.58 -23.27 -6.43
C THR A 502 -27.84 -22.26 -7.31
N TYR A 503 -26.90 -22.71 -8.15
CA TYR A 503 -26.18 -21.86 -9.08
C TYR A 503 -26.87 -21.78 -10.44
N ASP A 504 -27.26 -20.56 -10.83
CA ASP A 504 -27.91 -20.32 -12.12
C ASP A 504 -26.85 -20.09 -13.22
N ARG A 505 -26.48 -21.18 -13.90
CA ARG A 505 -25.50 -21.21 -15.00
C ARG A 505 -25.98 -20.47 -16.24
N GLU A 506 -27.30 -20.42 -16.48
CA GLU A 506 -27.87 -19.70 -17.62
C GLU A 506 -27.69 -18.18 -17.46
N LYS A 507 -27.91 -17.66 -16.25
CA LYS A 507 -27.66 -16.25 -15.94
C LYS A 507 -26.18 -15.93 -15.77
N ASN A 508 -25.38 -16.89 -15.32
CA ASN A 508 -23.96 -16.68 -14.99
C ASN A 508 -23.09 -17.78 -15.63
N PRO A 509 -22.86 -17.73 -16.95
CA PRO A 509 -22.11 -18.78 -17.65
C PRO A 509 -20.64 -18.83 -17.24
N ASP A 510 -20.05 -17.67 -16.90
CA ASP A 510 -18.68 -17.55 -16.40
C ASP A 510 -18.69 -17.24 -14.90
N PHE A 511 -18.31 -18.23 -14.09
CA PHE A 511 -18.24 -18.11 -12.64
C PHE A 511 -17.21 -17.08 -12.17
N SER A 512 -16.07 -16.97 -12.87
CA SER A 512 -15.03 -15.98 -12.56
C SER A 512 -15.51 -14.56 -12.83
N TYR A 513 -16.09 -14.34 -14.02
CA TYR A 513 -16.70 -13.06 -14.36
C TYR A 513 -17.80 -12.68 -13.37
N TYR A 514 -18.69 -13.62 -13.04
CA TYR A 514 -19.73 -13.43 -12.03
C TYR A 514 -19.16 -12.98 -10.68
N ARG A 515 -18.09 -13.63 -10.19
CA ARG A 515 -17.44 -13.25 -8.94
C ARG A 515 -16.75 -11.89 -9.01
N ASN A 516 -16.17 -11.51 -10.15
CA ASN A 516 -15.62 -10.17 -10.37
C ASN A 516 -16.71 -9.08 -10.28
N GLN A 517 -17.92 -9.36 -10.76
CA GLN A 517 -19.06 -8.43 -10.68
C GLN A 517 -19.54 -8.23 -9.23
N ARG A 518 -19.25 -9.17 -8.33
CA ARG A 518 -19.55 -9.08 -6.90
C ARG A 518 -18.49 -8.34 -6.09
N LYS A 519 -17.60 -7.56 -6.73
CA LYS A 519 -16.77 -6.58 -6.00
C LYS A 519 -17.70 -5.57 -5.31
N GLY A 520 -17.94 -5.79 -4.02
CA GLY A 520 -18.98 -5.14 -3.24
C GLY A 520 -18.93 -3.61 -3.26
N ILE A 521 -20.09 -2.97 -3.37
CA ILE A 521 -20.28 -1.52 -3.18
C ILE A 521 -19.67 -1.07 -1.84
N VAL A 522 -19.83 -1.88 -0.79
CA VAL A 522 -19.26 -1.62 0.55
C VAL A 522 -17.73 -1.77 0.57
N SER A 523 -17.14 -2.68 -0.21
CA SER A 523 -15.67 -2.74 -0.34
C SER A 523 -15.14 -1.47 -0.98
N MET A 524 -15.75 -1.02 -2.08
CA MET A 524 -15.35 0.22 -2.76
C MET A 524 -15.52 1.44 -1.86
N MET A 525 -16.58 1.48 -1.06
CA MET A 525 -16.82 2.57 -0.12
C MET A 525 -15.77 2.60 0.99
N GLY A 526 -15.40 1.44 1.56
CA GLY A 526 -14.33 1.39 2.54
C GLY A 526 -12.93 1.64 1.95
N ASP A 527 -12.66 1.22 0.71
CA ASP A 527 -11.44 1.64 -0.02
C ASP A 527 -11.33 3.17 -0.10
N ASN A 528 -12.46 3.86 -0.31
CA ASN A 528 -12.50 5.32 -0.33
C ASN A 528 -12.31 5.92 1.05
N ILE A 529 -12.91 5.33 2.09
CA ILE A 529 -12.67 5.72 3.47
C ILE A 529 -11.17 5.61 3.81
N ASP A 530 -10.53 4.52 3.42
CA ASP A 530 -9.09 4.31 3.63
C ASP A 530 -8.24 5.30 2.81
N LYS A 531 -8.63 5.58 1.57
CA LYS A 531 -7.96 6.59 0.72
C LYS A 531 -8.14 8.02 1.20
N ILE A 532 -9.14 8.33 2.03
CA ILE A 532 -9.25 9.64 2.69
C ILE A 532 -8.22 9.77 3.83
N ARG A 533 -7.77 8.66 4.44
CA ARG A 533 -6.81 8.69 5.57
C ARG A 533 -5.48 9.32 5.20
N GLU A 534 -4.93 8.97 4.04
CA GLU A 534 -3.61 9.46 3.61
C GLU A 534 -3.62 10.97 3.32
N PRO A 535 -4.55 11.53 2.51
CA PRO A 535 -4.66 12.97 2.27
C PRO A 535 -4.79 13.81 3.54
N ILE A 536 -5.57 13.40 4.55
CA ILE A 536 -5.69 14.20 5.78
C ILE A 536 -4.35 14.29 6.50
N SER A 537 -3.65 13.16 6.62
CA SER A 537 -2.34 13.15 7.24
C SER A 537 -1.40 14.06 6.43
N GLN A 538 -1.39 13.95 5.10
CA GLN A 538 -0.52 14.76 4.26
C GLN A 538 -0.88 16.26 4.25
N ILE A 539 -2.16 16.65 4.28
CA ILE A 539 -2.60 18.06 4.37
C ILE A 539 -2.01 18.73 5.62
N LYS A 540 -1.98 18.02 6.75
CA LYS A 540 -1.40 18.54 8.00
C LYS A 540 0.12 18.49 8.04
N LEU A 541 0.74 17.65 7.20
CA LEU A 541 2.13 17.27 7.32
C LEU A 541 3.02 17.71 6.15
N ASP A 542 2.44 18.15 5.04
CA ASP A 542 3.14 18.65 3.85
C ASP A 542 2.31 19.73 3.12
N PRO A 543 2.51 21.01 3.47
CA PRO A 543 1.83 22.13 2.82
C PRO A 543 2.09 22.25 1.30
N SER A 544 3.16 21.62 0.80
CA SER A 544 3.53 21.68 -0.62
C SER A 544 2.67 20.76 -1.50
N SER A 545 2.14 19.68 -0.94
CA SER A 545 1.23 18.73 -1.62
C SER A 545 -0.24 18.94 -1.27
N GLU A 546 -0.54 19.87 -0.36
CA GLU A 546 -1.86 20.12 0.22
C GLU A 546 -2.99 20.21 -0.83
N SER A 547 -2.72 20.90 -1.94
CA SER A 547 -3.66 21.07 -3.04
C SER A 547 -4.05 19.75 -3.71
N VAL A 548 -3.09 18.86 -3.98
CA VAL A 548 -3.35 17.53 -4.55
C VAL A 548 -4.11 16.68 -3.54
N MET A 549 -3.77 16.81 -2.26
CA MET A 549 -4.40 16.05 -1.20
C MET A 549 -5.86 16.45 -0.97
N TYR A 550 -6.21 17.74 -1.05
CA TYR A 550 -7.62 18.13 -1.03
C TYR A 550 -8.40 17.53 -2.21
N VAL A 551 -7.82 17.48 -3.42
CA VAL A 551 -8.47 16.84 -4.58
C VAL A 551 -8.84 15.39 -4.26
N GLU A 552 -7.86 14.63 -3.76
CA GLU A 552 -8.07 13.23 -3.40
C GLU A 552 -9.08 13.09 -2.26
N LEU A 553 -9.01 13.95 -1.24
CA LEU A 553 -9.96 13.96 -0.14
C LEU A 553 -11.41 14.06 -0.64
N ILE A 554 -11.67 15.02 -1.53
CA ILE A 554 -13.01 15.27 -2.03
C ILE A 554 -13.47 14.21 -2.99
N LYS A 555 -12.60 13.79 -3.92
CA LYS A 555 -12.90 12.69 -4.84
C LYS A 555 -13.41 11.47 -4.08
N ASN A 556 -12.70 11.08 -3.02
CA ASN A 556 -13.07 9.94 -2.21
C ASN A 556 -14.33 10.22 -1.37
N ALA A 557 -14.54 11.45 -0.87
CA ALA A 557 -15.77 11.82 -0.15
C ALA A 557 -17.03 11.78 -1.05
N VAL A 558 -16.94 12.28 -2.29
CA VAL A 558 -18.00 12.17 -3.30
C VAL A 558 -18.25 10.72 -3.65
N GLY A 559 -17.18 9.93 -3.77
CA GLY A 559 -17.26 8.48 -3.95
C GLY A 559 -18.04 7.78 -2.84
N ILE A 560 -17.74 8.09 -1.58
CA ILE A 560 -18.48 7.55 -0.41
C ILE A 560 -19.95 7.95 -0.49
N LYS A 561 -20.25 9.23 -0.75
CA LYS A 561 -21.64 9.70 -0.84
C LYS A 561 -22.42 8.94 -1.91
N TYR A 562 -21.87 8.80 -3.12
CA TYR A 562 -22.55 8.10 -4.20
C TYR A 562 -22.87 6.64 -3.84
N LEU A 563 -21.89 5.92 -3.30
CA LEU A 563 -22.06 4.51 -2.90
C LEU A 563 -23.05 4.39 -1.74
N HIS A 564 -23.01 5.33 -0.80
CA HIS A 564 -23.95 5.42 0.31
C HIS A 564 -25.39 5.65 -0.17
N ASP A 565 -25.60 6.57 -1.13
CA ASP A 565 -26.91 6.85 -1.72
C ASP A 565 -27.47 5.59 -2.42
N ILE A 566 -26.66 4.85 -3.18
CA ILE A 566 -27.08 3.56 -3.77
C ILE A 566 -27.54 2.58 -2.68
N LEU A 567 -26.75 2.40 -1.62
CA LEU A 567 -27.08 1.47 -0.54
C LEU A 567 -28.37 1.89 0.16
N LYS A 568 -28.56 3.19 0.41
CA LYS A 568 -29.74 3.73 1.07
C LYS A 568 -31.00 3.60 0.22
N GLU A 569 -30.93 3.92 -1.07
CA GLU A 569 -32.07 3.84 -2.00
C GLU A 569 -32.58 2.42 -2.22
N ASN A 570 -31.73 1.42 -2.04
CA ASN A 570 -32.06 0.02 -2.30
C ASN A 570 -32.32 -0.79 -1.01
N GLN A 571 -32.09 -0.22 0.18
CA GLN A 571 -32.23 -0.92 1.46
C GLN A 571 -33.64 -1.45 1.73
N ASN A 572 -34.66 -0.76 1.24
CA ASN A 572 -36.07 -1.13 1.43
C ASN A 572 -36.65 -1.89 0.22
N LYS A 573 -35.84 -2.22 -0.79
CA LYS A 573 -36.28 -3.00 -1.95
C LYS A 573 -36.05 -4.48 -1.68
N ASP A 574 -36.85 -5.33 -2.32
CA ASP A 574 -36.69 -6.79 -2.27
C ASP A 574 -35.54 -7.25 -3.18
N ILE A 575 -34.34 -6.75 -2.89
CA ILE A 575 -33.10 -7.11 -3.58
C ILE A 575 -32.04 -7.47 -2.53
N SER A 576 -31.32 -8.57 -2.76
CA SER A 576 -30.18 -8.93 -1.92
C SER A 576 -29.03 -7.92 -2.13
N TYR A 577 -28.18 -7.72 -1.13
CA TYR A 577 -26.98 -6.87 -1.31
C TYR A 577 -26.10 -7.41 -2.43
N THR A 578 -26.02 -8.73 -2.51
CA THR A 578 -25.12 -9.38 -3.44
C THR A 578 -25.63 -9.29 -4.88
N ASP A 579 -26.94 -9.29 -5.11
CA ASP A 579 -27.53 -9.01 -6.43
C ASP A 579 -27.50 -7.52 -6.78
N LEU A 580 -27.72 -6.64 -5.79
CA LEU A 580 -27.56 -5.20 -5.96
C LEU A 580 -26.15 -4.86 -6.48
N THR A 581 -25.13 -5.49 -5.89
CA THR A 581 -23.73 -5.30 -6.31
C THR A 581 -23.55 -5.71 -7.78
N VAL A 582 -24.06 -6.88 -8.19
CA VAL A 582 -23.95 -7.34 -9.59
C VAL A 582 -24.65 -6.36 -10.55
N GLN A 583 -25.86 -5.91 -10.21
CA GLN A 583 -26.63 -4.98 -11.05
C GLN A 583 -25.96 -3.62 -11.20
N LYS A 584 -25.29 -3.14 -10.14
CA LYS A 584 -24.74 -1.78 -10.09
C LYS A 584 -23.24 -1.70 -10.36
N ASN A 585 -22.48 -2.80 -10.37
CA ASN A 585 -21.02 -2.76 -10.48
C ASN A 585 -20.53 -2.09 -11.77
N ALA A 586 -21.17 -2.35 -12.92
CA ALA A 586 -20.81 -1.68 -14.17
C ALA A 586 -21.06 -0.16 -14.13
N GLU A 587 -22.21 0.26 -13.59
CA GLU A 587 -22.57 1.68 -13.40
C GLU A 587 -21.57 2.37 -12.45
N VAL A 588 -21.26 1.72 -11.33
CA VAL A 588 -20.33 2.24 -10.31
C VAL A 588 -18.92 2.38 -10.88
N ARG A 589 -18.43 1.39 -11.63
CA ARG A 589 -17.09 1.45 -12.27
C ARG A 589 -17.02 2.55 -13.31
N ASP A 590 -18.01 2.67 -14.20
CA ASP A 590 -18.06 3.76 -15.20
C ASP A 590 -18.07 5.14 -14.53
N MET A 591 -18.84 5.29 -13.46
CA MET A 591 -18.85 6.54 -12.69
C MET A 591 -17.50 6.86 -12.05
N TRP A 592 -16.83 5.84 -11.51
CA TRP A 592 -15.54 5.97 -10.86
C TRP A 592 -14.43 6.40 -11.84
N ASP A 593 -14.29 5.67 -12.94
CA ASP A 593 -13.16 5.81 -13.86
C ASP A 593 -13.28 7.08 -14.71
N THR A 594 -14.49 7.44 -15.14
CA THR A 594 -14.68 8.48 -16.16
C THR A 594 -15.26 9.79 -15.60
N LYS A 595 -16.17 9.73 -14.62
CA LYS A 595 -17.04 10.87 -14.27
C LYS A 595 -16.64 11.58 -12.97
N LEU A 596 -16.26 10.81 -11.93
CA LEU A 596 -15.80 11.36 -10.65
C LEU A 596 -14.45 12.06 -10.74
N ASN A 597 -13.51 11.51 -11.51
CA ASN A 597 -12.19 12.12 -11.72
C ASN A 597 -12.30 13.53 -12.34
N ASN A 598 -13.13 13.68 -13.38
CA ASN A 598 -13.32 14.96 -14.07
C ASN A 598 -14.04 16.01 -13.22
N ALA A 599 -15.07 15.61 -12.46
CA ALA A 599 -15.81 16.51 -11.58
C ALA A 599 -14.96 16.99 -10.38
N SER A 600 -14.15 16.09 -9.81
CA SER A 600 -13.27 16.41 -8.66
C SER A 600 -12.19 17.43 -9.03
N TYR A 601 -11.73 17.44 -10.29
CA TYR A 601 -10.77 18.41 -10.80
C TYR A 601 -11.32 19.86 -10.87
N GLY A 602 -12.61 20.03 -11.13
CA GLY A 602 -13.25 21.35 -11.14
C GLY A 602 -13.34 21.96 -9.74
N TYR A 603 -13.71 21.12 -8.77
CA TYR A 603 -13.86 21.52 -7.37
C TYR A 603 -12.52 21.69 -6.65
N SER A 604 -11.50 20.92 -7.03
CA SER A 604 -10.16 21.12 -6.51
C SER A 604 -9.57 22.47 -6.91
N LYS A 605 -9.76 22.91 -8.16
CA LYS A 605 -9.25 24.22 -8.61
C LYS A 605 -9.78 25.37 -7.76
N VAL A 606 -11.04 25.28 -7.38
CA VAL A 606 -11.74 26.22 -6.50
C VAL A 606 -11.15 26.22 -5.09
N LEU A 607 -10.94 25.05 -4.50
CA LEU A 607 -10.43 24.93 -3.13
C LEU A 607 -8.91 25.14 -3.03
N MET A 608 -8.17 24.89 -4.11
CA MET A 608 -6.74 25.20 -4.23
C MET A 608 -6.47 26.70 -4.12
N ASN A 609 -7.41 27.53 -4.59
CA ASN A 609 -7.30 28.99 -4.50
C ASN A 609 -7.65 29.53 -3.10
N GLU A 610 -8.33 28.73 -2.27
CA GLU A 610 -8.92 29.10 -0.97
C GLU A 610 -8.48 28.12 0.13
N LYS A 611 -7.16 27.90 0.26
CA LYS A 611 -6.58 26.87 1.15
C LYS A 611 -7.01 27.01 2.61
N GLU A 612 -6.98 28.23 3.15
CA GLU A 612 -7.44 28.49 4.53
C GLU A 612 -8.91 28.09 4.70
N SER A 613 -9.73 28.42 3.71
CA SER A 613 -11.16 28.12 3.70
C SER A 613 -11.43 26.61 3.66
N THR A 614 -10.66 25.87 2.86
CA THR A 614 -10.75 24.42 2.75
C THR A 614 -10.38 23.71 4.05
N HIS A 615 -9.38 24.23 4.77
CA HIS A 615 -8.99 23.71 6.08
C HIS A 615 -10.11 23.83 7.11
N GLU A 616 -10.88 24.93 7.08
CA GLU A 616 -12.03 25.14 7.97
C GLU A 616 -13.21 24.19 7.68
N LEU A 617 -13.28 23.62 6.47
CA LEU A 617 -14.34 22.71 6.02
C LEU A 617 -13.95 21.22 6.07
N LEU A 618 -12.78 20.90 6.62
CA LEU A 618 -12.24 19.53 6.58
C LEU A 618 -13.23 18.52 7.17
N ASN A 619 -13.89 18.82 8.29
CA ASN A 619 -14.81 17.88 8.94
C ASN A 619 -16.08 17.66 8.11
N GLU A 620 -16.58 18.71 7.46
CA GLU A 620 -17.79 18.72 6.66
C GLU A 620 -17.56 18.07 5.29
N ILE A 621 -16.33 18.10 4.78
CA ILE A 621 -15.90 17.27 3.65
C ILE A 621 -15.90 15.80 4.07
N LEU A 622 -15.35 15.50 5.25
CA LEU A 622 -15.21 14.12 5.76
C LEU A 622 -16.54 13.45 6.11
N ASP A 623 -17.51 14.21 6.64
CA ASP A 623 -18.83 13.69 6.95
C ASP A 623 -19.84 13.83 5.79
N GLY A 624 -19.39 14.37 4.65
CA GLY A 624 -20.18 14.55 3.44
C GLY A 624 -21.19 15.69 3.50
N THR A 625 -21.22 16.50 4.56
CA THR A 625 -22.16 17.63 4.69
C THR A 625 -22.03 18.65 3.56
N VAL A 626 -20.80 18.93 3.09
CA VAL A 626 -20.59 19.82 1.93
C VAL A 626 -21.19 19.26 0.64
N LEU A 627 -21.47 17.96 0.62
CA LEU A 627 -21.98 17.24 -0.55
C LEU A 627 -23.48 16.97 -0.48
N ASN A 628 -24.22 17.47 0.52
CA ASN A 628 -25.65 17.14 0.71
C ASN A 628 -26.53 17.44 -0.52
N ASN A 629 -26.20 18.47 -1.28
CA ASN A 629 -26.96 18.87 -2.48
C ASN A 629 -26.49 18.14 -3.74
N VAL A 630 -25.45 17.32 -3.65
CA VAL A 630 -24.90 16.58 -4.78
C VAL A 630 -25.84 15.46 -5.16
N THR A 631 -26.24 15.44 -6.43
CA THR A 631 -27.07 14.39 -7.02
C THR A 631 -26.35 13.74 -8.19
N PHE A 632 -26.55 12.43 -8.36
CA PHE A 632 -25.91 11.63 -9.40
C PHE A 632 -26.94 11.20 -10.44
N ASN A 633 -26.68 11.52 -11.72
CA ASN A 633 -27.47 11.05 -12.85
C ASN A 633 -26.57 10.28 -13.82
N PRO A 634 -26.41 8.95 -13.64
CA PRO A 634 -25.50 8.14 -14.45
C PRO A 634 -25.85 8.14 -15.95
N ASN A 635 -27.11 8.45 -16.28
CA ASN A 635 -27.68 8.46 -17.63
C ASN A 635 -27.67 9.85 -18.31
N ALA A 636 -27.04 10.86 -17.70
CA ALA A 636 -26.97 12.20 -18.27
C ALA A 636 -26.23 12.20 -19.62
N LYS A 637 -26.93 12.61 -20.70
CA LYS A 637 -26.40 12.62 -22.08
C LYS A 637 -25.39 13.74 -22.34
N ASP A 638 -25.36 14.77 -21.50
CA ASP A 638 -24.53 15.96 -21.64
C ASP A 638 -23.23 15.91 -20.81
N GLY A 639 -22.89 14.74 -20.26
CA GLY A 639 -21.72 14.57 -19.39
C GLY A 639 -21.86 15.19 -17.99
N LYS A 640 -22.99 15.86 -17.68
CA LYS A 640 -23.28 16.38 -16.34
C LYS A 640 -23.86 15.28 -15.44
N VAL A 641 -23.03 14.28 -15.18
CA VAL A 641 -23.40 13.14 -14.35
C VAL A 641 -23.52 13.50 -12.87
N ILE A 642 -22.92 14.62 -12.47
CA ILE A 642 -22.98 15.15 -11.11
C ILE A 642 -23.53 16.57 -11.19
N SER A 643 -24.58 16.85 -10.41
CA SER A 643 -25.16 18.19 -10.25
C SER A 643 -25.28 18.56 -8.78
N GLY A 644 -25.49 19.86 -8.49
CA GLY A 644 -25.58 20.35 -7.11
C GLY A 644 -24.24 20.37 -6.36
N LEU A 645 -23.13 20.31 -7.10
CA LEU A 645 -21.80 20.58 -6.56
C LEU A 645 -21.73 22.04 -6.07
N PRO A 646 -21.19 22.30 -4.86
CA PRO A 646 -20.99 23.66 -4.40
C PRO A 646 -20.04 24.45 -5.32
N THR A 647 -20.39 25.70 -5.60
CA THR A 647 -19.57 26.68 -6.31
C THR A 647 -18.43 27.23 -5.44
N GLU A 648 -17.44 27.88 -6.05
CA GLU A 648 -16.36 28.59 -5.34
C GLU A 648 -16.88 29.59 -4.31
N LYS A 649 -17.90 30.36 -4.72
CA LYS A 649 -18.55 31.30 -3.84
C LYS A 649 -19.22 30.59 -2.66
N GLU A 650 -19.92 29.49 -2.88
CA GLU A 650 -20.59 28.75 -1.81
C GLU A 650 -19.59 28.16 -0.81
N LEU A 651 -18.46 27.62 -1.28
CA LEU A 651 -17.41 27.08 -0.40
C LEU A 651 -16.70 28.17 0.41
N ALA A 652 -16.37 29.29 -0.22
CA ALA A 652 -15.78 30.43 0.49
C ALA A 652 -16.73 30.94 1.60
N LEU A 653 -18.03 30.99 1.32
CA LEU A 653 -19.04 31.39 2.30
C LEU A 653 -19.20 30.34 3.42
N MET A 654 -19.23 29.05 3.09
CA MET A 654 -19.26 27.98 4.10
C MET A 654 -18.04 28.07 5.03
N ALA A 655 -16.85 28.27 4.47
CA ALA A 655 -15.63 28.39 5.27
C ALA A 655 -15.62 29.65 6.15
N GLU A 656 -16.10 30.78 5.62
CA GLU A 656 -16.31 32.01 6.41
C GLU A 656 -17.25 31.73 7.60
N ASP A 657 -18.34 30.99 7.37
CA ASP A 657 -19.28 30.60 8.42
C ASP A 657 -18.60 29.72 9.47
N HIS A 658 -17.82 28.71 9.07
CA HIS A 658 -17.07 27.85 9.99
C HIS A 658 -16.06 28.62 10.84
N LYS A 659 -15.28 29.49 10.20
CA LYS A 659 -14.32 30.39 10.89
C LYS A 659 -15.06 31.27 11.90
N PHE A 660 -16.20 31.82 11.53
CA PHE A 660 -17.04 32.62 12.41
C PHE A 660 -17.58 31.81 13.60
N LEU A 661 -18.08 30.59 13.36
CA LEU A 661 -18.57 29.69 14.42
C LEU A 661 -17.47 29.32 15.42
N ARG A 662 -16.24 29.13 14.96
CA ARG A 662 -15.08 28.90 15.84
C ARG A 662 -14.76 30.11 16.71
N ILE A 663 -14.79 31.31 16.13
CA ILE A 663 -14.63 32.57 16.88
C ILE A 663 -15.76 32.69 17.92
N ALA A 664 -17.00 32.46 17.51
CA ALA A 664 -18.16 32.51 18.40
C ALA A 664 -18.05 31.50 19.55
N LYS A 665 -17.49 30.31 19.34
CA LYS A 665 -17.23 29.35 20.42
C LYS A 665 -16.21 29.88 21.44
N LYS A 666 -15.13 30.53 20.99
CA LYS A 666 -14.16 31.18 21.89
C LYS A 666 -14.81 32.34 22.66
N LYS A 667 -15.64 33.14 21.99
CA LYS A 667 -16.38 34.24 22.63
C LYS A 667 -17.42 33.73 23.63
N LEU A 668 -18.12 32.63 23.33
CA LEU A 668 -19.03 32.00 24.28
C LEU A 668 -18.28 31.55 25.54
N HIS A 669 -17.11 30.93 25.38
CA HIS A 669 -16.27 30.54 26.52
C HIS A 669 -15.80 31.75 27.34
N HIS A 670 -15.44 32.85 26.67
CA HIS A 670 -15.08 34.11 27.32
C HIS A 670 -16.27 34.67 28.14
N LEU A 671 -17.48 34.67 27.57
CA LEU A 671 -18.70 35.07 28.29
C LEU A 671 -19.04 34.17 29.49
N GLU A 672 -18.67 32.88 29.46
CA GLU A 672 -18.95 31.91 30.52
C GLU A 672 -18.01 32.05 31.74
N ASN A 673 -16.77 32.51 31.52
CA ASN A 673 -15.68 32.36 32.47
C ASN A 673 -15.01 33.66 32.90
N ASP A 674 -15.06 34.72 32.09
CA ASP A 674 -14.28 35.93 32.36
C ASP A 674 -15.12 37.03 33.04
N THR A 675 -14.45 37.91 33.78
CA THR A 675 -15.06 39.02 34.51
C THR A 675 -14.97 40.32 33.73
N PHE A 676 -16.12 40.85 33.33
CA PHE A 676 -16.26 42.12 32.62
C PHE A 676 -16.53 43.24 33.65
N SER A 677 -15.53 44.06 33.98
CA SER A 677 -15.50 44.97 35.15
C SER A 677 -15.42 46.47 34.84
N SER A 678 -15.09 46.87 33.60
CA SER A 678 -14.92 48.26 33.14
C SER A 678 -15.93 48.66 32.04
N VAL A 679 -15.94 49.94 31.63
CA VAL A 679 -16.77 50.42 30.50
C VAL A 679 -16.28 49.85 29.16
N GLU A 680 -14.97 49.68 28.99
CA GLU A 680 -14.37 48.98 27.85
C GLU A 680 -14.80 47.50 27.82
N ASP A 681 -15.00 46.89 28.99
CA ASP A 681 -15.56 45.54 29.09
C ASP A 681 -17.04 45.48 28.66
N VAL A 682 -17.80 46.59 28.73
CA VAL A 682 -19.21 46.60 28.27
C VAL A 682 -19.29 46.58 26.74
N ASP A 683 -18.37 47.23 26.04
CA ASP A 683 -18.32 47.18 24.58
C ASP A 683 -17.81 45.81 24.09
N HIS A 684 -16.78 45.25 24.73
CA HIS A 684 -16.33 43.88 24.48
C HIS A 684 -17.43 42.84 24.80
N TYR A 685 -18.19 43.04 25.88
CA TYR A 685 -19.34 42.18 26.19
C TYR A 685 -20.39 42.22 25.08
N VAL A 686 -20.75 43.41 24.59
CA VAL A 686 -21.74 43.57 23.52
C VAL A 686 -21.25 42.95 22.21
N GLU A 687 -19.96 43.08 21.88
CA GLU A 687 -19.34 42.43 20.73
C GLU A 687 -19.43 40.91 20.82
N ASP A 688 -18.96 40.34 21.94
CA ASP A 688 -18.97 38.90 22.15
C ASP A 688 -20.39 38.33 22.13
N ALA A 689 -21.33 39.01 22.81
CA ALA A 689 -22.73 38.62 22.80
C ALA A 689 -23.36 38.69 21.40
N ALA A 690 -23.00 39.69 20.59
CA ALA A 690 -23.49 39.81 19.22
C ALA A 690 -22.93 38.73 18.29
N ILE A 691 -21.65 38.40 18.41
CA ILE A 691 -21.01 37.32 17.67
C ILE A 691 -21.66 35.98 18.01
N VAL A 692 -21.82 35.69 19.31
CA VAL A 692 -22.46 34.47 19.79
C VAL A 692 -23.93 34.40 19.35
N ALA A 693 -24.69 35.49 19.47
CA ALA A 693 -26.08 35.52 19.03
C ALA A 693 -26.22 35.26 17.53
N ALA A 694 -25.39 35.89 16.69
CA ALA A 694 -25.40 35.65 15.25
C ALA A 694 -25.13 34.17 14.92
N ALA A 695 -24.16 33.56 15.61
CA ALA A 695 -23.81 32.15 15.44
C ALA A 695 -24.95 31.21 15.87
N GLU A 696 -25.58 31.44 17.03
CA GLU A 696 -26.67 30.58 17.52
C GLU A 696 -27.95 30.73 16.68
N ILE A 697 -28.22 31.93 16.16
CA ILE A 697 -29.30 32.14 15.19
C ILE A 697 -29.06 31.31 13.93
N TYR A 698 -27.85 31.36 13.37
CA TYR A 698 -27.48 30.59 12.18
C TYR A 698 -27.58 29.07 12.41
N LYS A 699 -27.06 28.57 13.54
CA LYS A 699 -27.18 27.14 13.90
C LYS A 699 -28.63 26.69 14.02
N LEU A 700 -29.51 27.56 14.53
CA LEU A 700 -30.93 27.23 14.70
C LEU A 700 -31.70 27.30 13.37
N SER A 701 -31.40 28.27 12.52
CA SER A 701 -32.11 28.48 11.24
C SER A 701 -31.61 27.56 10.13
N GLY A 702 -30.35 27.12 10.20
CA GLY A 702 -29.66 26.45 9.09
C GLY A 702 -29.38 27.37 7.90
N ALA A 703 -29.59 28.69 8.05
CA ALA A 703 -29.51 29.66 6.97
C ALA A 703 -28.95 31.00 7.45
N ARG A 704 -28.14 31.65 6.59
CA ARG A 704 -27.61 32.99 6.84
C ARG A 704 -28.76 34.02 6.96
N PRO A 705 -28.61 35.06 7.81
CA PRO A 705 -29.54 36.16 7.85
C PRO A 705 -29.66 36.84 6.47
N ILE A 706 -30.84 37.34 6.14
CA ILE A 706 -31.12 38.03 4.87
C ILE A 706 -31.08 39.54 5.09
N ASP A 707 -30.48 40.29 4.16
CA ASP A 707 -30.62 41.75 4.13
C ASP A 707 -32.03 42.14 3.68
N GLU A 708 -32.76 42.89 4.51
CA GLU A 708 -34.10 43.37 4.17
C GLU A 708 -34.14 44.22 2.89
N LYS A 709 -33.05 44.92 2.55
CA LYS A 709 -33.02 45.83 1.40
C LYS A 709 -32.78 45.12 0.08
N THR A 710 -31.85 44.16 0.07
CA THR A 710 -31.46 43.45 -1.16
C THR A 710 -32.16 42.09 -1.29
N ASN A 711 -32.76 41.60 -0.20
CA ASN A 711 -33.28 40.23 -0.08
C ASN A 711 -32.21 39.15 -0.33
N GLU A 712 -30.93 39.49 -0.14
CA GLU A 712 -29.80 38.57 -0.30
C GLU A 712 -29.24 38.13 1.07
N PRO A 713 -28.69 36.90 1.18
CA PRO A 713 -27.99 36.46 2.39
C PRO A 713 -26.78 37.35 2.69
N ILE A 714 -26.62 37.77 3.95
CA ILE A 714 -25.44 38.50 4.43
C ILE A 714 -24.51 37.60 5.24
N SER A 715 -23.23 37.94 5.28
CA SER A 715 -22.27 37.20 6.09
C SER A 715 -22.57 37.31 7.60
N LEU A 716 -22.17 36.29 8.36
CA LEU A 716 -22.35 36.28 9.82
C LEU A 716 -21.60 37.44 10.51
N VAL A 717 -20.47 37.87 9.94
CA VAL A 717 -19.74 39.08 10.38
C VAL A 717 -20.60 40.34 10.20
N THR A 718 -21.32 40.45 9.08
CA THR A 718 -22.21 41.58 8.84
C THR A 718 -23.42 41.52 9.77
N ALA A 719 -23.97 40.34 9.98
CA ALA A 719 -25.08 40.12 10.90
C ALA A 719 -24.70 40.46 12.35
N SER A 720 -23.52 40.07 12.83
CA SER A 720 -23.04 40.42 14.17
C SER A 720 -22.82 41.93 14.31
N LYS A 721 -22.26 42.60 13.29
CA LYS A 721 -22.14 44.07 13.27
C LYS A 721 -23.50 44.77 13.31
N ARG A 722 -24.54 44.22 12.66
CA ARG A 722 -25.92 44.73 12.76
C ARG A 722 -26.47 44.57 14.17
N LEU A 723 -26.29 43.41 14.78
CA LEU A 723 -26.64 43.14 16.18
C LEU A 723 -25.96 44.12 17.14
N MET A 724 -24.65 44.32 16.98
CA MET A 724 -23.87 45.27 17.78
C MET A 724 -24.42 46.68 17.69
N LYS A 725 -24.89 47.12 16.52
CA LYS A 725 -25.47 48.47 16.30
C LYS A 725 -26.95 48.57 16.65
N ASN A 726 -27.64 47.45 16.91
CA ASN A 726 -29.07 47.45 17.18
C ASN A 726 -29.35 47.96 18.60
N LYS A 727 -30.04 49.11 18.71
CA LYS A 727 -30.35 49.75 20.00
C LYS A 727 -31.16 48.86 20.94
N SER A 728 -32.06 48.03 20.42
CA SER A 728 -32.86 47.10 21.24
C SER A 728 -32.00 45.97 21.80
N PHE A 729 -31.07 45.44 21.01
CA PHE A 729 -30.10 44.43 21.45
C PHE A 729 -29.13 45.02 22.50
N GLN A 730 -28.53 46.19 22.22
CA GLN A 730 -27.69 46.88 23.19
C GLN A 730 -28.46 47.18 24.49
N LYS A 731 -29.70 47.67 24.39
CA LYS A 731 -30.54 47.94 25.56
C LYS A 731 -30.84 46.66 26.33
N MET A 732 -31.09 45.53 25.66
CA MET A 732 -31.29 44.25 26.32
C MET A 732 -30.08 43.84 27.18
N LEU A 733 -28.86 44.07 26.69
CA LEU A 733 -27.62 43.78 27.41
C LEU A 733 -27.29 44.84 28.49
N ARG A 734 -27.72 46.10 28.32
CA ARG A 734 -27.36 47.24 29.19
C ARG A 734 -28.45 47.69 30.18
N ASN A 735 -29.71 47.25 30.06
CA ASN A 735 -30.84 47.84 30.81
C ASN A 735 -30.89 47.36 32.28
N LYS A 736 -30.84 48.33 33.21
CA LYS A 736 -30.92 48.13 34.67
C LYS A 736 -32.24 47.54 35.17
N LYS A 737 -33.37 47.70 34.46
CA LYS A 737 -34.69 47.24 34.92
C LYS A 737 -34.95 45.74 34.68
N SER A 738 -34.27 45.09 33.73
CA SER A 738 -34.51 43.68 33.40
C SER A 738 -33.50 42.71 34.01
N GLY A 739 -32.31 43.17 34.43
CA GLY A 739 -31.29 42.43 35.22
C GLY A 739 -30.66 41.16 34.61
N LYS A 740 -31.42 40.43 33.79
CA LYS A 740 -31.16 39.05 33.37
C LYS A 740 -29.93 38.89 32.49
N TYR A 741 -29.72 39.80 31.55
CA TYR A 741 -28.61 39.77 30.59
C TYR A 741 -27.55 40.87 30.85
N LYS A 742 -27.50 41.42 32.06
CA LYS A 742 -26.37 42.26 32.47
C LYS A 742 -25.14 41.41 32.81
N ASN A 743 -25.38 40.16 33.20
CA ASN A 743 -24.33 39.19 33.51
C ASN A 743 -23.98 38.41 32.22
N PRO A 744 -22.73 38.51 31.72
CA PRO A 744 -22.25 37.75 30.56
C PRO A 744 -22.52 36.25 30.65
N LYS A 745 -22.33 35.66 31.83
CA LYS A 745 -22.59 34.25 32.10
C LYS A 745 -24.07 33.88 32.00
N ALA A 746 -24.95 34.78 32.43
CA ALA A 746 -26.40 34.56 32.32
C ALA A 746 -26.85 34.59 30.84
N PHE A 747 -26.30 35.51 30.04
CA PHE A 747 -26.51 35.51 28.59
C PHE A 747 -25.97 34.25 27.93
N ALA A 748 -24.74 33.83 28.25
CA ALA A 748 -24.13 32.60 27.72
C ALA A 748 -24.93 31.32 28.02
N ASN A 749 -25.59 31.27 29.18
CA ASN A 749 -26.47 30.15 29.54
C ASN A 749 -27.79 30.19 28.76
N GLU A 750 -28.39 31.36 28.61
CA GLU A 750 -29.70 31.49 27.96
C GLU A 750 -29.66 31.48 26.45
N ILE A 751 -28.55 31.90 25.83
CA ILE A 751 -28.39 31.90 24.38
C ILE A 751 -28.37 30.48 23.79
N LYS A 752 -28.23 29.45 24.64
CA LYS A 752 -28.36 28.03 24.28
C LYS A 752 -29.82 27.57 24.17
N ASP A 753 -30.77 28.35 24.69
CA ASP A 753 -32.19 28.04 24.63
C ASP A 753 -32.82 28.46 23.28
N LYS A 754 -33.52 27.53 22.63
CA LYS A 754 -34.15 27.74 21.32
C LYS A 754 -35.16 28.90 21.34
N LYS A 755 -35.88 29.13 22.45
CA LYS A 755 -36.87 30.22 22.55
C LYS A 755 -36.20 31.58 22.66
N THR A 756 -35.10 31.68 23.40
CA THR A 756 -34.25 32.88 23.45
C THR A 756 -33.65 33.21 22.09
N ILE A 757 -33.09 32.22 21.38
CA ILE A 757 -32.53 32.40 20.04
C ILE A 757 -33.60 32.92 19.07
N ARG A 758 -34.82 32.34 19.08
CA ARG A 758 -35.94 32.80 18.23
C ARG A 758 -36.34 34.24 18.50
N ARG A 759 -36.32 34.68 19.76
CA ARG A 759 -36.59 36.09 20.13
C ARG A 759 -35.49 37.02 19.62
N LEU A 760 -34.23 36.60 19.72
CA LEU A 760 -33.11 37.39 19.23
C LEU A 760 -33.08 37.46 17.71
N ALA A 761 -33.40 36.37 17.04
CA ALA A 761 -33.56 36.35 15.60
C ALA A 761 -34.55 37.42 15.13
N TYR A 762 -35.72 37.54 15.79
CA TYR A 762 -36.70 38.60 15.50
C TYR A 762 -36.10 40.01 15.63
N VAL A 763 -35.22 40.24 16.60
CA VAL A 763 -34.52 41.52 16.81
C VAL A 763 -33.55 41.84 15.66
N VAL A 764 -32.99 40.81 15.02
CA VAL A 764 -32.05 40.94 13.88
C VAL A 764 -32.76 41.10 12.54
N SER A 765 -33.80 40.32 12.31
CA SER A 765 -34.45 40.19 10.99
C SER A 765 -35.72 41.02 10.82
N GLY A 766 -36.19 41.74 11.84
CA GLY A 766 -37.40 42.57 11.81
C GLY A 766 -38.72 41.79 11.62
N LYS A 767 -38.62 40.50 11.29
CA LYS A 767 -39.69 39.52 11.11
C LYS A 767 -39.41 38.32 12.00
N PRO A 768 -40.43 37.55 12.43
CA PRO A 768 -40.17 36.24 13.00
C PRO A 768 -39.41 35.42 11.96
N ILE A 769 -38.48 34.57 12.37
CA ILE A 769 -38.08 33.43 11.55
C ILE A 769 -39.32 32.53 11.50
N VAL A 770 -40.28 32.88 10.64
CA VAL A 770 -41.58 32.23 10.50
C VAL A 770 -41.34 30.88 9.86
N LYS A 771 -41.79 29.82 10.54
CA LYS A 771 -42.51 28.61 10.09
C LYS A 771 -42.29 27.99 8.69
N LYS A 772 -42.01 28.77 7.64
CA LYS A 772 -41.95 28.30 6.25
C LYS A 772 -40.88 27.23 6.01
N THR A 773 -39.73 27.28 6.68
CA THR A 773 -38.69 26.26 6.48
C THR A 773 -38.93 24.97 7.25
N ALA A 774 -39.73 24.96 8.34
CA ALA A 774 -40.06 23.71 9.04
C ALA A 774 -41.10 22.89 8.27
N GLU A 775 -42.13 23.54 7.71
CA GLU A 775 -43.11 22.87 6.85
C GLU A 775 -42.53 22.48 5.48
N GLU A 776 -41.54 23.21 4.96
CA GLU A 776 -40.79 22.83 3.74
C GLU A 776 -39.71 21.77 4.02
N TYR A 777 -39.10 21.74 5.21
CA TYR A 777 -38.26 20.60 5.64
C TYR A 777 -39.11 19.36 5.93
N GLU A 778 -40.29 19.49 6.52
CA GLU A 778 -41.22 18.37 6.72
C GLU A 778 -41.89 17.94 5.40
N LYS A 779 -42.09 18.83 4.42
CA LYS A 779 -42.55 18.44 3.08
C LYS A 779 -41.45 17.84 2.20
N SER A 780 -40.19 18.24 2.36
CA SER A 780 -39.05 17.60 1.69
C SER A 780 -38.56 16.34 2.40
N ALA A 781 -38.83 16.19 3.70
CA ALA A 781 -38.69 14.94 4.44
C ALA A 781 -39.93 14.04 4.38
N GLY A 782 -41.08 14.57 3.93
CA GLY A 782 -42.39 13.90 3.93
C GLY A 782 -42.97 13.59 2.55
N SER A 783 -42.30 13.95 1.44
CA SER A 783 -42.66 13.48 0.10
C SER A 783 -42.02 12.11 -0.18
N GLY A 784 -42.42 11.12 0.60
CA GLY A 784 -41.94 9.74 0.48
C GLY A 784 -42.95 8.79 1.11
N ILE A 785 -44.00 8.48 0.32
CA ILE A 785 -44.98 7.41 0.52
C ILE A 785 -46.08 7.75 1.55
N GLY A 786 -47.24 8.13 1.01
CA GLY A 786 -48.50 8.12 1.75
C GLY A 786 -48.85 6.69 2.16
N LEU A 787 -49.34 6.55 3.39
CA LEU A 787 -49.97 5.34 3.89
C LEU A 787 -51.24 5.07 3.07
N HIS A 788 -51.16 4.05 2.22
CA HIS A 788 -52.22 3.07 2.01
C HIS A 788 -51.64 1.67 2.17
#